data_AF-A0A7X9DS59-F1
#
_entry.id   AF-A0A7X9DS59-F1
#
_cell.length_a   1.000
_cell.length_b   1.000
_cell.length_c   1.000
_cell.angle_alpha   90.00
_cell.angle_beta   90.00
_cell.angle_gamma   90.00
#
_symmetry.space_group_name_H-M   'P 1'
#
loop_
_entity.id
_entity.type
_entity.pdbx_description
1 polymer ?
#
loop_
_entity_poly.entity_id
_entity_poly.type
_entity_poly.pdbx_seq_one_letter_code
_entity_poly.pdbx_strand_id
1 'polypeptide(L)'
;MSRYSVATMLGFLWTMALTACEPGLIGAPDGGPLCRTASDCDDHDICTDDSCDPERGCQHAFNSAPCDDGQACSQNDHCQEGRCVGAPVENCDDGNACTTDTCQDGVGCVHLPNTAACDDGDACTTSDACTQGACRGGPALSCDDGNGCTDDACDPASGCTHAFNTAPCDDGDACTGSDACAQGSCRGGPALACDDGNACTDDACDPASGCTHAFNTAPCDDGDACTGSDACAQGSCRGGPAPSCDDGNGCTHDACDPASGCLHTNACDPHATCQAGTCVCLPGYSGDGFTCVSPCGDGECGAGETLASCPQDCDFTLVVVLESSLESGLASQFEQYRQDVSAAGRRVYAVTFPGGTAADLRTFLAQQVTERGVEGAWLVGNLPAAWYEQTAFSTAEQFPCDVYLLDHTATWTDADADGRFDAHTQISATFFVSRLLGTLSQLQGYFAKLHAYRTAGSLVAPSAFIFKDDDWATYIPGYDWGLDALYLTRHKIEDTAQTTRANYIARMEGDGAEFVYQWIHSSPTTLYIAGTGSGTVNTDQIVAGDHRASFYNLFDCSASRFTETNLGMTYVVRTSRGLATIGSTKTGGIYSPATFHARLAAGDTWGEAFRQWYDSTGRWDDEWYLGIVILGDPLLTIDGDTRGLIADIQVPEPTEEQRQALWESMRRRAADVRLGTFEEYRAAHPEFFDAKYPR
;
A
#
# COMPACT_ATOMS: atom_id res chain seq x y z
N MET A 1 -41.66 50.06 54.28
CA MET A 1 -42.31 48.82 54.77
C MET A 1 -41.17 47.84 55.08
N SER A 2 -41.02 47.18 56.23
CA SER A 2 -41.98 46.87 57.29
C SER A 2 -41.41 47.07 58.72
N ARG A 3 -42.17 47.79 59.56
CA ARG A 3 -42.52 47.53 60.98
C ARG A 3 -41.40 47.19 61.98
N TYR A 4 -41.07 48.08 62.94
CA TYR A 4 -41.79 48.42 64.19
C TYR A 4 -41.82 47.31 65.28
N SER A 5 -41.10 47.54 66.39
CA SER A 5 -41.61 47.64 67.79
C SER A 5 -40.42 47.46 68.77
N VAL A 6 -39.86 48.50 69.39
CA VAL A 6 -40.26 49.09 70.70
C VAL A 6 -40.18 48.11 71.88
N ALA A 7 -39.19 48.33 72.77
CA ALA A 7 -39.17 47.87 74.15
C ALA A 7 -38.46 48.90 75.07
N THR A 8 -39.27 49.80 75.63
CA THR A 8 -39.02 50.63 76.82
C THR A 8 -38.81 49.73 78.08
N MET A 9 -38.31 50.11 79.27
CA MET A 9 -38.09 51.40 79.98
C MET A 9 -37.27 51.14 81.30
N LEU A 10 -36.87 52.21 82.01
CA LEU A 10 -36.49 52.28 83.46
C LEU A 10 -35.17 51.60 83.92
N GLY A 11 -34.38 52.14 84.85
CA GLY A 11 -34.41 53.46 85.53
C GLY A 11 -33.63 53.48 86.88
N PHE A 12 -33.27 54.69 87.35
CA PHE A 12 -32.66 55.04 88.67
C PHE A 12 -31.15 54.76 88.90
N LEU A 13 -30.35 55.54 89.67
CA LEU A 13 -30.58 56.79 90.45
C LEU A 13 -29.24 57.55 90.73
N TRP A 14 -29.22 58.90 90.56
CA TRP A 14 -28.44 59.99 91.26
C TRP A 14 -26.92 59.88 91.59
N THR A 15 -26.13 60.97 91.71
CA THR A 15 -26.38 62.30 92.35
C THR A 15 -25.78 63.53 91.63
N MET A 16 -26.19 64.75 92.05
CA MET A 16 -25.75 66.08 91.58
C MET A 16 -25.05 66.93 92.67
N ALA A 17 -24.19 67.87 92.26
CA ALA A 17 -23.95 69.22 92.86
C ALA A 17 -23.09 70.07 91.86
N LEU A 18 -23.56 71.19 91.28
CA LEU A 18 -23.63 72.60 91.78
C LEU A 18 -22.24 73.28 91.94
N THR A 19 -21.94 74.55 91.57
CA THR A 19 -22.42 75.57 90.57
C THR A 19 -21.64 76.89 90.80
N ALA A 20 -21.38 77.73 89.78
CA ALA A 20 -21.25 79.21 89.91
C ALA A 20 -21.24 79.93 88.52
N CYS A 21 -21.67 81.19 88.45
CA CYS A 21 -21.81 82.04 87.23
C CYS A 21 -21.83 83.54 87.64
N GLU A 22 -21.60 84.53 86.73
CA GLU A 22 -22.30 85.85 86.60
C GLU A 22 -21.63 86.89 85.59
N PRO A 23 -22.32 87.98 85.10
CA PRO A 23 -22.11 88.65 83.78
C PRO A 23 -22.15 90.24 83.69
N GLY A 24 -22.25 90.88 82.49
CA GLY A 24 -22.67 92.32 82.28
C GLY A 24 -22.50 93.01 80.86
N LEU A 25 -23.38 93.97 80.44
CA LEU A 25 -23.48 94.71 79.10
C LEU A 25 -24.32 96.05 79.12
N ILE A 26 -24.10 97.11 78.26
CA ILE A 26 -25.01 98.31 77.93
C ILE A 26 -24.64 99.09 76.58
N GLY A 27 -25.49 99.96 75.94
CA GLY A 27 -25.17 100.88 74.75
C GLY A 27 -26.19 102.01 74.26
N ALA A 28 -25.88 102.77 73.15
CA ALA A 28 -26.67 103.71 72.21
C ALA A 28 -27.32 105.09 72.69
N PRO A 29 -27.97 106.04 71.89
CA PRO A 29 -28.16 106.36 70.42
C PRO A 29 -28.21 107.90 69.90
N ASP A 30 -28.50 108.17 68.59
CA ASP A 30 -29.13 109.30 67.75
C ASP A 30 -28.80 110.85 67.75
N GLY A 31 -28.72 111.53 66.56
CA GLY A 31 -28.94 113.01 66.47
C GLY A 31 -28.58 113.86 65.19
N GLY A 32 -27.40 114.52 65.19
CA GLY A 32 -26.82 115.35 64.09
C GLY A 32 -27.06 116.89 64.11
N PRO A 33 -26.14 117.75 63.60
CA PRO A 33 -24.68 117.58 63.42
C PRO A 33 -23.83 118.74 63.99
N LEU A 34 -22.82 118.40 64.80
CA LEU A 34 -21.56 119.13 64.96
C LEU A 34 -20.56 118.07 65.44
N CYS A 35 -19.60 117.70 64.60
CA CYS A 35 -18.58 116.73 64.97
C CYS A 35 -17.73 117.28 66.14
N ARG A 36 -17.20 116.39 66.98
CA ARG A 36 -16.29 116.74 68.09
C ARG A 36 -14.97 116.00 68.02
N THR A 37 -14.96 114.84 67.36
CA THR A 37 -13.80 113.99 67.13
C THR A 37 -13.82 113.43 65.71
N ALA A 38 -12.66 112.98 65.22
CA ALA A 38 -12.49 112.41 63.88
C ALA A 38 -13.50 111.28 63.57
N SER A 39 -13.77 110.40 64.54
CA SER A 39 -14.73 109.28 64.40
C SER A 39 -16.19 109.71 64.21
N ASP A 40 -16.55 110.98 64.50
CA ASP A 40 -17.89 111.50 64.20
C ASP A 40 -18.05 111.84 62.71
N CYS A 41 -16.97 111.71 61.95
CA CYS A 41 -16.82 112.02 60.52
C CYS A 41 -16.38 110.79 59.71
N ASP A 42 -16.55 109.58 60.25
CA ASP A 42 -16.18 108.34 59.58
C ASP A 42 -17.12 108.05 58.39
N ASP A 43 -16.63 108.13 57.14
CA ASP A 43 -17.42 107.82 55.93
C ASP A 43 -17.32 106.35 55.48
N HIS A 44 -16.53 105.54 56.19
CA HIS A 44 -16.24 104.13 55.95
C HIS A 44 -15.55 103.83 54.61
N ASP A 45 -15.02 104.84 53.91
CA ASP A 45 -14.10 104.61 52.80
C ASP A 45 -12.66 104.51 53.37
N ILE A 46 -12.05 103.33 53.23
CA ILE A 46 -10.68 103.08 53.70
C ILE A 46 -9.64 103.97 53.00
N CYS A 47 -10.01 104.56 51.85
CA CYS A 47 -9.18 105.47 51.08
C CYS A 47 -9.29 106.95 51.50
N THR A 48 -9.98 107.25 52.60
CA THR A 48 -10.04 108.57 53.23
C THR A 48 -9.55 108.52 54.69
N ASP A 49 -8.78 109.53 55.07
CA ASP A 49 -8.45 109.85 56.45
C ASP A 49 -9.43 110.89 56.97
N ASP A 50 -10.30 110.46 57.88
CA ASP A 50 -11.40 111.28 58.38
C ASP A 50 -11.02 112.16 59.56
N SER A 51 -11.45 113.41 59.50
CA SER A 51 -11.13 114.41 60.52
C SER A 51 -12.26 115.41 60.72
N CYS A 52 -12.38 115.88 61.96
CA CYS A 52 -13.35 116.90 62.34
C CYS A 52 -12.65 118.25 62.52
N ASP A 53 -12.95 119.22 61.64
CA ASP A 53 -12.58 120.62 61.80
C ASP A 53 -13.69 121.34 62.59
N PRO A 54 -13.41 121.93 63.77
CA PRO A 54 -14.43 122.61 64.58
C PRO A 54 -15.13 123.82 63.92
N GLU A 55 -14.57 124.38 62.84
CA GLU A 55 -15.14 125.47 62.05
C GLU A 55 -15.75 124.99 60.71
N ARG A 56 -15.27 123.88 60.14
CA ARG A 56 -15.70 123.38 58.81
C ARG A 56 -16.52 122.09 58.83
N GLY A 57 -16.64 121.42 59.97
CA GLY A 57 -17.25 120.10 60.07
C GLY A 57 -16.33 118.99 59.55
N CYS A 58 -16.93 117.92 59.02
CA CYS A 58 -16.20 116.75 58.57
C CYS A 58 -15.36 117.02 57.32
N GLN A 59 -14.15 116.47 57.31
CA GLN A 59 -13.17 116.52 56.22
C GLN A 59 -12.63 115.11 56.01
N HIS A 60 -12.79 114.61 54.79
CA HIS A 60 -12.37 113.28 54.34
C HIS A 60 -11.22 113.49 53.37
N ALA A 61 -9.99 113.26 53.81
CA ALA A 61 -8.79 113.55 53.01
C ALA A 61 -8.26 112.25 52.39
N PHE A 62 -8.12 112.19 51.07
CA PHE A 62 -7.64 110.96 50.41
C PHE A 62 -6.28 110.51 50.96
N ASN A 63 -6.22 109.26 51.39
CA ASN A 63 -5.02 108.63 51.91
C ASN A 63 -4.39 107.70 50.86
N SER A 64 -3.31 107.02 51.23
CA SER A 64 -2.68 105.97 50.43
C SER A 64 -2.55 104.67 51.22
N ALA A 65 -3.59 104.33 51.99
CA ALA A 65 -3.63 103.09 52.77
C ALA A 65 -3.66 101.85 51.84
N PRO A 66 -3.18 100.69 52.30
CA PRO A 66 -3.49 99.42 51.66
C PRO A 66 -5.00 99.16 51.70
N CYS A 67 -5.53 98.64 50.61
CA CYS A 67 -6.94 98.29 50.45
C CYS A 67 -7.05 97.00 49.62
N ASP A 68 -8.25 96.63 49.21
CA ASP A 68 -8.53 95.49 48.34
C ASP A 68 -9.51 95.96 47.26
N ASP A 69 -9.12 95.90 45.98
CA ASP A 69 -9.98 96.32 44.86
C ASP A 69 -10.96 95.23 44.40
N GLY A 70 -10.84 94.03 44.99
CA GLY A 70 -11.72 92.88 44.78
C GLY A 70 -11.35 92.00 43.58
N GLN A 71 -10.23 92.24 42.89
CA GLN A 71 -9.85 91.50 41.68
C GLN A 71 -8.74 90.47 41.95
N ALA A 72 -9.01 89.18 41.73
CA ALA A 72 -8.03 88.12 42.01
C ALA A 72 -6.80 88.07 41.08
N CYS A 73 -6.73 88.92 40.05
CA CYS A 73 -5.56 89.09 39.17
C CYS A 73 -4.88 90.47 39.34
N SER A 74 -5.23 91.23 40.39
CA SER A 74 -4.42 92.34 40.90
C SER A 74 -3.59 91.92 42.12
N GLN A 75 -2.55 92.71 42.41
CA GLN A 75 -1.66 92.59 43.55
C GLN A 75 -1.12 93.98 43.95
N ASN A 76 -0.83 94.16 45.24
CA ASN A 76 -0.35 95.42 45.85
C ASN A 76 -1.37 96.58 45.78
N ASP A 77 -2.62 96.24 46.05
CA ASP A 77 -3.76 97.15 46.07
C ASP A 77 -3.60 98.26 47.12
N HIS A 78 -3.76 99.50 46.67
CA HIS A 78 -3.60 100.69 47.51
C HIS A 78 -4.53 101.82 47.08
N CYS A 79 -4.81 102.71 48.01
CA CYS A 79 -5.65 103.87 47.79
C CYS A 79 -4.93 104.93 46.96
N GLN A 80 -5.59 105.41 45.90
CA GLN A 80 -5.15 106.50 45.07
C GLN A 80 -6.34 107.39 44.70
N GLU A 81 -6.27 108.68 45.05
CA GLU A 81 -7.32 109.69 44.75
C GLU A 81 -8.74 109.28 45.22
N GLY A 82 -8.85 108.57 46.35
CA GLY A 82 -10.14 108.12 46.90
C GLY A 82 -10.70 106.86 46.25
N ARG A 83 -9.84 106.00 45.68
CA ARG A 83 -10.25 104.69 45.16
C ARG A 83 -9.14 103.67 45.34
N CYS A 84 -9.52 102.42 45.63
CA CYS A 84 -8.57 101.32 45.63
C CYS A 84 -8.16 100.91 44.21
N VAL A 85 -6.86 100.73 43.97
CA VAL A 85 -6.28 100.28 42.69
C VAL A 85 -5.15 99.28 42.91
N GLY A 86 -5.19 98.15 42.21
CA GLY A 86 -4.12 97.15 42.17
C GLY A 86 -3.32 97.11 40.87
N ALA A 87 -2.16 96.45 40.91
CA ALA A 87 -1.31 96.18 39.73
C ALA A 87 -1.48 94.73 39.24
N PRO A 88 -1.38 94.42 37.93
CA PRO A 88 -1.58 93.05 37.44
C PRO A 88 -0.60 92.01 38.01
N VAL A 89 -1.05 90.77 38.17
CA VAL A 89 -0.19 89.61 38.47
C VAL A 89 0.66 89.26 37.24
N GLU A 90 2.00 89.21 37.40
CA GLU A 90 2.92 89.20 36.25
C GLU A 90 3.20 87.84 35.59
N ASN A 91 3.01 86.68 36.26
CA ASN A 91 3.22 85.39 35.61
C ASN A 91 2.39 84.26 36.25
N CYS A 92 1.87 83.35 35.40
CA CYS A 92 1.14 82.15 35.77
C CYS A 92 1.74 80.84 35.21
N ASP A 93 2.95 80.86 34.63
CA ASP A 93 3.64 79.68 34.07
C ASP A 93 3.93 78.59 35.15
N ASP A 94 3.47 77.35 34.95
CA ASP A 94 3.78 76.20 35.83
C ASP A 94 4.98 75.34 35.38
N GLY A 95 5.57 75.66 34.23
CA GLY A 95 6.71 74.94 33.66
C GLY A 95 6.35 73.60 33.00
N ASN A 96 5.06 73.26 32.87
CA ASN A 96 4.62 72.06 32.16
C ASN A 96 4.28 72.38 30.70
N ALA A 97 5.05 71.79 29.77
CA ALA A 97 4.83 71.98 28.34
C ALA A 97 3.44 71.54 27.85
N CYS A 98 2.70 70.78 28.66
CA CYS A 98 1.36 70.27 28.36
C CYS A 98 0.20 71.06 28.97
N THR A 99 0.46 72.24 29.55
CA THR A 99 -0.53 73.20 30.02
C THR A 99 -0.48 74.50 29.21
N THR A 100 -1.51 75.32 29.31
CA THR A 100 -1.57 76.68 28.78
C THR A 100 -2.07 77.57 29.89
N ASP A 101 -1.22 78.51 30.27
CA ASP A 101 -1.31 79.20 31.54
C ASP A 101 -1.81 80.63 31.36
N THR A 102 -2.87 80.97 32.10
CA THR A 102 -3.51 82.29 32.00
C THR A 102 -4.01 82.75 33.38
N CYS A 103 -3.93 84.05 33.68
CA CYS A 103 -4.64 84.62 34.84
C CYS A 103 -6.08 84.92 34.41
N GLN A 104 -7.06 84.46 35.18
CA GLN A 104 -8.48 84.74 34.96
C GLN A 104 -9.02 85.58 36.11
N ASP A 105 -9.54 86.77 35.80
CA ASP A 105 -10.09 87.71 36.78
C ASP A 105 -11.15 87.03 37.68
N GLY A 106 -10.97 87.19 39.00
CA GLY A 106 -11.82 86.57 40.02
C GLY A 106 -11.50 85.09 40.33
N VAL A 107 -10.54 84.47 39.64
CA VAL A 107 -10.11 83.07 39.87
C VAL A 107 -8.61 82.97 40.19
N GLY A 108 -7.76 83.79 39.56
CA GLY A 108 -6.31 83.71 39.65
C GLY A 108 -5.69 82.91 38.49
N CYS A 109 -4.51 82.31 38.69
CA CYS A 109 -3.84 81.51 37.67
C CYS A 109 -4.57 80.19 37.37
N VAL A 110 -4.70 79.86 36.08
CA VAL A 110 -5.37 78.67 35.56
C VAL A 110 -4.47 77.99 34.52
N HIS A 111 -4.20 76.71 34.73
CA HIS A 111 -3.34 75.87 33.91
C HIS A 111 -4.21 74.85 33.16
N LEU A 112 -4.45 75.07 31.87
CA LEU A 112 -5.37 74.24 31.08
C LEU A 112 -4.61 73.24 30.20
N PRO A 113 -4.93 71.92 30.25
CA PRO A 113 -4.34 70.92 29.36
C PRO A 113 -4.37 71.33 27.88
N ASN A 114 -3.19 71.32 27.26
CA ASN A 114 -3.00 71.61 25.84
C ASN A 114 -2.77 70.30 25.04
N THR A 115 -2.60 70.43 23.71
CA THR A 115 -2.27 69.33 22.80
C THR A 115 -1.02 69.64 21.95
N ALA A 116 -0.04 70.31 22.55
CA ALA A 116 1.25 70.60 21.93
C ALA A 116 2.08 69.32 21.74
N ALA A 117 3.10 69.39 20.88
CA ALA A 117 4.13 68.37 20.83
C ALA A 117 5.01 68.44 22.10
N CYS A 118 5.47 67.30 22.57
CA CYS A 118 6.33 67.17 23.72
C CYS A 118 7.35 66.04 23.48
N ASP A 119 8.07 65.63 24.52
CA ASP A 119 9.01 64.51 24.55
C ASP A 119 8.70 63.74 25.83
N ASP A 120 8.35 62.45 25.72
CA ASP A 120 7.98 61.63 26.88
C ASP A 120 9.18 60.90 27.53
N GLY A 121 10.35 60.99 26.90
CA GLY A 121 11.60 60.38 27.32
C GLY A 121 11.80 58.92 26.88
N ASP A 122 10.87 58.31 26.15
CA ASP A 122 11.01 56.98 25.56
C ASP A 122 11.50 57.07 24.10
N ALA A 123 12.77 56.69 23.87
CA ALA A 123 13.38 56.67 22.53
C ALA A 123 12.71 55.70 21.54
N CYS A 124 11.79 54.86 22.03
CA CYS A 124 10.98 53.94 21.24
C CYS A 124 9.59 54.47 20.89
N THR A 125 9.29 55.74 21.19
CA THR A 125 8.08 56.41 20.71
C THR A 125 8.41 57.56 19.78
N THR A 126 7.42 58.00 18.99
CA THR A 126 7.60 59.07 18.00
C THR A 126 6.37 59.97 17.95
N SER A 127 6.57 61.26 17.72
CA SER A 127 5.47 62.25 17.60
C SER A 127 4.64 62.41 18.87
N ASP A 128 5.32 62.49 20.02
CA ASP A 128 4.70 62.55 21.34
C ASP A 128 3.89 63.82 21.53
N ALA A 129 2.75 63.68 22.20
CA ALA A 129 1.76 64.74 22.27
C ALA A 129 1.15 64.87 23.66
N CYS A 130 1.00 66.13 24.08
CA CYS A 130 0.34 66.48 25.32
C CYS A 130 -1.12 65.99 25.31
N THR A 131 -1.45 65.19 26.32
CA THR A 131 -2.77 64.59 26.47
C THR A 131 -3.19 64.67 27.93
N GLN A 132 -4.20 65.51 28.22
CA GLN A 132 -4.73 65.74 29.57
C GLN A 132 -3.67 66.28 30.56
N GLY A 133 -2.75 67.14 30.09
CA GLY A 133 -1.77 67.83 30.95
C GLY A 133 -0.49 67.04 31.23
N ALA A 134 -0.31 65.89 30.58
CA ALA A 134 0.93 65.11 30.62
C ALA A 134 1.39 64.78 29.19
N CYS A 135 2.71 64.69 28.99
CA CYS A 135 3.24 64.15 27.75
C CYS A 135 2.96 62.65 27.66
N ARG A 136 2.70 62.15 26.45
CA ARG A 136 2.52 60.73 26.17
C ARG A 136 3.17 60.39 24.84
N GLY A 137 3.96 59.32 24.86
CA GLY A 137 4.58 58.74 23.67
C GLY A 137 3.56 58.47 22.57
N GLY A 138 3.94 58.83 21.35
CA GLY A 138 3.13 58.56 20.17
C GLY A 138 3.31 57.13 19.65
N PRO A 139 3.13 56.88 18.34
CA PRO A 139 3.35 55.56 17.74
C PRO A 139 4.76 55.02 18.00
N ALA A 140 4.85 53.72 18.25
CA ALA A 140 6.12 53.03 18.47
C ALA A 140 7.07 53.17 17.27
N LEU A 141 8.35 53.40 17.57
CA LEU A 141 9.43 53.46 16.59
C LEU A 141 9.59 52.10 15.90
N SER A 142 9.56 52.10 14.57
CA SER A 142 9.85 50.90 13.78
C SER A 142 11.36 50.67 13.73
N CYS A 143 11.82 49.56 14.30
CA CYS A 143 13.22 49.17 14.34
C CYS A 143 13.57 48.02 13.39
N ASP A 144 12.73 47.77 12.39
CA ASP A 144 13.00 46.82 11.30
C ASP A 144 14.17 47.32 10.43
N ASP A 145 15.31 46.62 10.44
CA ASP A 145 16.45 46.94 9.55
C ASP A 145 16.42 46.19 8.21
N GLY A 146 15.45 45.30 8.02
CA GLY A 146 15.27 44.46 6.84
C GLY A 146 16.26 43.30 6.71
N ASN A 147 17.08 43.01 7.72
CA ASN A 147 18.03 41.91 7.70
C ASN A 147 17.50 40.70 8.49
N GLY A 148 17.15 39.61 7.79
CA GLY A 148 16.65 38.38 8.42
C GLY A 148 17.64 37.69 9.38
N CYS A 149 18.92 38.12 9.39
CA CYS A 149 19.95 37.63 10.31
C CYS A 149 20.11 38.48 11.58
N THR A 150 19.20 39.41 11.82
CA THR A 150 19.08 40.20 13.06
C THR A 150 17.71 40.03 13.70
N ASP A 151 17.70 40.01 15.03
CA ASP A 151 16.48 40.11 15.85
C ASP A 151 16.35 41.57 16.27
N ASP A 152 15.31 42.23 15.75
CA ASP A 152 15.09 43.68 15.92
C ASP A 152 14.28 43.99 17.19
N ALA A 153 14.82 44.87 18.02
CA ALA A 153 14.20 45.30 19.26
C ALA A 153 14.47 46.79 19.51
N CYS A 154 13.52 47.47 20.15
CA CYS A 154 13.71 48.84 20.61
C CYS A 154 13.95 48.88 22.13
N ASP A 155 15.05 49.50 22.54
CA ASP A 155 15.39 49.78 23.93
C ASP A 155 14.98 51.23 24.29
N PRO A 156 14.08 51.46 25.27
CA PRO A 156 13.57 52.80 25.58
C PRO A 156 14.60 53.88 25.92
N ALA A 157 15.83 53.51 26.27
CA ALA A 157 16.90 54.45 26.60
C ALA A 157 17.88 54.71 25.44
N SER A 158 17.95 53.83 24.44
CA SER A 158 18.95 53.88 23.36
C SER A 158 18.41 53.73 21.94
N GLY A 159 17.11 53.45 21.78
CA GLY A 159 16.43 53.29 20.49
C GLY A 159 16.60 51.90 19.89
N CYS A 160 16.72 51.82 18.57
CA CYS A 160 16.76 50.55 17.85
C CYS A 160 18.05 49.76 18.07
N THR A 161 17.89 48.44 18.23
CA THR A 161 18.95 47.46 18.42
C THR A 161 18.69 46.23 17.55
N HIS A 162 19.75 45.68 16.95
CA HIS A 162 19.68 44.63 15.94
C HIS A 162 20.66 43.52 16.35
N ALA A 163 20.17 42.46 16.99
CA ALA A 163 21.02 41.42 17.58
C ALA A 163 21.22 40.26 16.59
N PHE A 164 22.46 39.87 16.29
CA PHE A 164 22.72 38.77 15.35
C PHE A 164 22.10 37.45 15.82
N ASN A 165 21.30 36.83 14.97
CA ASN A 165 20.67 35.54 15.22
C ASN A 165 21.39 34.40 14.47
N THR A 166 20.86 33.18 14.62
CA THR A 166 21.31 31.98 13.90
C THR A 166 20.14 31.30 13.16
N ALA A 167 19.22 32.09 12.62
CA ALA A 167 18.09 31.58 11.86
C ALA A 167 18.56 30.92 10.55
N PRO A 168 17.79 29.96 9.98
CA PRO A 168 17.98 29.53 8.61
C PRO A 168 17.79 30.70 7.65
N CYS A 169 18.58 30.73 6.59
CA CYS A 169 18.52 31.75 5.56
C CYS A 169 18.87 31.12 4.19
N ASP A 170 19.07 31.96 3.18
CA ASP A 170 19.50 31.58 1.82
C ASP A 170 20.65 32.55 1.48
N ASP A 171 21.84 32.02 1.17
CA ASP A 171 23.01 32.86 0.88
C ASP A 171 23.16 33.18 -0.63
N GLY A 172 22.30 32.59 -1.46
CA GLY A 172 22.26 32.75 -2.91
C GLY A 172 23.19 31.83 -3.70
N ASP A 173 23.95 30.94 -3.05
CA ASP A 173 24.73 29.90 -3.72
C ASP A 173 23.95 28.57 -3.73
N ALA A 174 23.46 28.18 -4.91
CA ALA A 174 22.73 26.93 -5.10
C ALA A 174 23.59 25.66 -4.86
N CYS A 175 24.89 25.82 -4.61
CA CYS A 175 25.84 24.77 -4.24
C CYS A 175 26.08 24.63 -2.74
N THR A 176 25.42 25.41 -1.88
CA THR A 176 25.40 25.19 -0.44
C THR A 176 24.03 24.70 0.04
N GLY A 177 24.04 23.93 1.13
CA GLY A 177 22.81 23.41 1.73
C GLY A 177 22.77 23.67 3.23
N SER A 178 21.59 23.98 3.75
CA SER A 178 21.36 24.32 5.17
C SER A 178 22.08 25.60 5.63
N ASP A 179 21.95 26.66 4.84
CA ASP A 179 22.54 27.96 5.12
C ASP A 179 21.95 28.59 6.39
N ALA A 180 22.79 29.30 7.13
CA ALA A 180 22.43 29.85 8.42
C ALA A 180 23.05 31.22 8.66
N CYS A 181 22.32 32.05 9.39
CA CYS A 181 22.78 33.35 9.83
C CYS A 181 23.99 33.21 10.75
N ALA A 182 25.08 33.91 10.42
CA ALA A 182 26.27 33.97 11.25
C ALA A 182 26.94 35.35 11.13
N GLN A 183 27.05 36.05 12.26
CA GLN A 183 27.63 37.40 12.37
C GLN A 183 26.86 38.46 11.56
N GLY A 184 25.52 38.37 11.53
CA GLY A 184 24.66 39.38 10.89
C GLY A 184 24.57 39.26 9.37
N SER A 185 24.97 38.14 8.78
CA SER A 185 24.80 37.85 7.36
C SER A 185 24.52 36.36 7.17
N CYS A 186 23.81 36.01 6.09
CA CYS A 186 23.67 34.61 5.72
C CYS A 186 25.02 34.01 5.30
N ARG A 187 25.23 32.74 5.60
CA ARG A 187 26.42 31.98 5.22
C ARG A 187 26.00 30.61 4.70
N GLY A 188 26.49 30.27 3.52
CA GLY A 188 26.38 28.96 2.92
C GLY A 188 26.80 27.85 3.87
N GLY A 189 25.97 26.81 3.95
CA GLY A 189 26.26 25.60 4.70
C GLY A 189 27.29 24.69 3.99
N PRO A 190 27.32 23.39 4.30
CA PRO A 190 28.15 22.43 3.57
C PRO A 190 27.87 22.43 2.06
N ALA A 191 28.90 22.21 1.26
CA ALA A 191 28.78 22.07 -0.18
C ALA A 191 27.86 20.88 -0.53
N LEU A 192 26.98 21.09 -1.50
CA LEU A 192 26.04 20.10 -2.00
C LEU A 192 26.78 18.96 -2.71
N ALA A 193 26.43 17.71 -2.37
CA ALA A 193 26.96 16.54 -3.04
C ALA A 193 26.22 16.34 -4.38
N CYS A 194 26.90 16.62 -5.49
CA CYS A 194 26.36 16.53 -6.85
C CYS A 194 26.75 15.26 -7.61
N ASP A 195 27.31 14.25 -6.92
CA ASP A 195 27.57 12.93 -7.50
C ASP A 195 26.23 12.22 -7.75
N ASP A 196 25.86 11.97 -9.01
CA ASP A 196 24.63 11.25 -9.37
C ASP A 196 24.84 9.72 -9.51
N GLY A 197 26.09 9.25 -9.36
CA GLY A 197 26.48 7.86 -9.50
C GLY A 197 26.50 7.34 -10.95
N ASN A 198 26.29 8.17 -11.96
CA ASN A 198 26.30 7.77 -13.36
C ASN A 198 27.68 8.03 -13.99
N ALA A 199 28.38 6.96 -14.37
CA ALA A 199 29.70 7.06 -15.00
C ALA A 199 29.71 7.87 -16.33
N CYS A 200 28.54 8.12 -16.92
CA CYS A 200 28.37 8.85 -18.17
C CYS A 200 28.05 10.34 -18.02
N THR A 201 28.19 10.86 -16.81
CA THR A 201 28.09 12.29 -16.47
C THR A 201 29.36 12.77 -15.79
N ASP A 202 29.77 13.99 -16.13
CA ASP A 202 30.78 14.74 -15.40
C ASP A 202 30.04 15.69 -14.45
N ASP A 203 30.11 15.38 -13.16
CA ASP A 203 29.34 16.08 -12.13
C ASP A 203 30.04 17.36 -11.65
N ALA A 204 29.30 18.46 -11.69
CA ALA A 204 29.75 19.76 -11.23
C ALA A 204 28.60 20.53 -10.58
N CYS A 205 28.91 21.41 -9.64
CA CYS A 205 27.92 22.33 -9.10
C CYS A 205 28.12 23.75 -9.66
N ASP A 206 27.06 24.32 -10.22
CA ASP A 206 27.00 25.70 -10.68
C ASP A 206 26.29 26.56 -9.62
N PRO A 207 26.93 27.62 -9.07
CA PRO A 207 26.35 28.44 -7.99
C PRO A 207 25.00 29.10 -8.30
N ALA A 208 24.58 29.20 -9.57
CA ALA A 208 23.29 29.77 -9.95
C ALA A 208 22.21 28.72 -10.27
N SER A 209 22.58 27.49 -10.65
CA SER A 209 21.62 26.42 -10.99
C SER A 209 21.70 25.14 -10.14
N GLY A 210 22.65 25.05 -9.22
CA GLY A 210 22.89 23.87 -8.38
C GLY A 210 23.64 22.77 -9.12
N CYS A 211 23.35 21.50 -8.80
CA CYS A 211 24.00 20.37 -9.44
C CYS A 211 23.74 20.29 -10.94
N THR A 212 24.79 20.00 -11.69
CA THR A 212 24.81 19.84 -13.15
C THR A 212 25.58 18.58 -13.51
N HIS A 213 25.02 17.80 -14.43
CA HIS A 213 25.51 16.47 -14.81
C HIS A 213 25.78 16.48 -16.32
N ALA A 214 27.00 16.81 -16.73
CA ALA A 214 27.33 17.03 -18.13
C ALA A 214 27.65 15.71 -18.83
N PHE A 215 26.92 15.33 -19.87
CA PHE A 215 27.15 14.05 -20.57
C PHE A 215 28.58 13.95 -21.12
N ASN A 216 29.30 12.89 -20.72
CA ASN A 216 30.65 12.61 -21.19
C ASN A 216 30.66 11.51 -22.28
N THR A 217 31.86 11.15 -22.73
CA THR A 217 32.10 10.03 -23.66
C THR A 217 33.16 9.07 -23.13
N ALA A 218 33.19 8.85 -21.82
CA ALA A 218 34.11 7.92 -21.18
C ALA A 218 33.79 6.47 -21.58
N PRO A 219 34.76 5.54 -21.50
CA PRO A 219 34.46 4.11 -21.47
C PRO A 219 33.58 3.78 -20.26
N CYS A 220 32.64 2.88 -20.45
CA CYS A 220 31.72 2.42 -19.42
C CYS A 220 31.46 0.91 -19.61
N ASP A 221 30.55 0.38 -18.82
CA ASP A 221 30.06 -1.00 -18.88
C ASP A 221 28.53 -0.87 -18.80
N ASP A 222 27.79 -1.36 -19.81
CA ASP A 222 26.33 -1.35 -19.79
C ASP A 222 25.71 -2.63 -19.20
N GLY A 223 26.56 -3.56 -18.73
CA GLY A 223 26.17 -4.81 -18.10
C GLY A 223 25.72 -5.90 -19.08
N ASP A 224 25.78 -5.64 -20.39
CA ASP A 224 25.46 -6.61 -21.43
C ASP A 224 26.74 -7.34 -21.87
N ALA A 225 26.84 -8.64 -21.59
CA ALA A 225 28.00 -9.46 -21.99
C ALA A 225 28.12 -9.64 -23.52
N CYS A 226 27.13 -9.17 -24.28
CA CYS A 226 27.04 -9.20 -25.74
C CYS A 226 27.31 -7.86 -26.40
N THR A 227 27.78 -6.88 -25.65
CA THR A 227 28.36 -5.64 -26.14
C THR A 227 29.85 -5.61 -25.79
N GLY A 228 30.55 -4.53 -26.10
CA GLY A 228 31.98 -4.47 -25.85
C GLY A 228 32.64 -3.23 -26.47
N SER A 229 33.58 -2.65 -25.72
CA SER A 229 34.10 -1.30 -25.96
C SER A 229 33.04 -0.22 -25.76
N ASP A 230 32.22 -0.40 -24.73
CA ASP A 230 31.03 0.38 -24.45
C ASP A 230 31.42 1.80 -24.01
N ALA A 231 30.63 2.76 -24.46
CA ALA A 231 30.98 4.16 -24.33
C ALA A 231 29.76 5.01 -23.99
N CYS A 232 30.00 6.01 -23.15
CA CYS A 232 28.99 6.97 -22.77
C CYS A 232 28.52 7.79 -23.97
N ALA A 233 27.20 7.82 -24.18
CA ALA A 233 26.60 8.55 -25.29
C ALA A 233 25.20 9.06 -24.92
N GLN A 234 25.11 10.38 -24.72
CA GLN A 234 23.90 11.10 -24.28
C GLN A 234 23.45 10.75 -22.84
N GLY A 235 24.41 10.61 -21.91
CA GLY A 235 24.13 10.41 -20.49
C GLY A 235 23.79 8.98 -20.08
N SER A 236 23.98 8.01 -20.98
CA SER A 236 23.84 6.58 -20.68
C SER A 236 25.01 5.82 -21.29
N CYS A 237 25.40 4.72 -20.65
CA CYS A 237 26.33 3.78 -21.28
C CYS A 237 25.64 3.16 -22.48
N ARG A 238 26.38 2.99 -23.58
CA ARG A 238 25.86 2.32 -24.78
C ARG A 238 26.84 1.26 -25.24
N GLY A 239 26.28 0.07 -25.37
CA GLY A 239 26.91 -1.08 -25.98
C GLY A 239 27.60 -0.79 -27.29
N GLY A 240 28.85 -1.21 -27.38
CA GLY A 240 29.58 -1.31 -28.64
C GLY A 240 29.10 -2.48 -29.51
N PRO A 241 29.74 -2.71 -30.67
CA PRO A 241 29.39 -3.82 -31.55
C PRO A 241 29.57 -5.17 -30.86
N ALA A 242 28.57 -6.04 -30.98
CA ALA A 242 28.60 -7.36 -30.36
C ALA A 242 29.83 -8.19 -30.77
N PRO A 243 30.43 -8.97 -29.84
CA PRO A 243 31.48 -9.91 -30.17
C PRO A 243 30.97 -11.00 -31.11
N SER A 244 31.86 -11.51 -31.97
CA SER A 244 31.53 -12.64 -32.84
C SER A 244 31.49 -13.93 -32.03
N CYS A 245 30.29 -14.45 -31.78
CA CYS A 245 30.07 -15.72 -31.08
C CYS A 245 30.11 -16.97 -31.98
N ASP A 246 30.48 -16.84 -33.25
CA ASP A 246 30.73 -17.98 -34.16
C ASP A 246 31.93 -18.83 -33.66
N ASP A 247 31.69 -20.07 -33.22
CA ASP A 247 32.75 -21.01 -32.79
C ASP A 247 33.32 -21.86 -33.95
N GLY A 248 32.76 -21.72 -35.15
CA GLY A 248 33.11 -22.47 -36.34
C GLY A 248 32.51 -23.88 -36.41
N ASN A 249 31.61 -24.26 -35.51
CA ASN A 249 30.92 -25.54 -35.49
C ASN A 249 29.55 -25.43 -36.15
N GLY A 250 29.40 -25.95 -37.37
CA GLY A 250 28.11 -25.97 -38.08
C GLY A 250 26.98 -26.77 -37.41
N CYS A 251 27.22 -27.35 -36.23
CA CYS A 251 26.23 -28.04 -35.40
C CYS A 251 25.71 -27.20 -34.22
N THR A 252 26.16 -25.96 -34.03
CA THR A 252 25.70 -25.10 -32.93
C THR A 252 24.88 -23.91 -33.43
N HIS A 253 23.89 -23.53 -32.61
CA HIS A 253 23.27 -22.23 -32.67
C HIS A 253 24.07 -21.32 -31.75
N ASP A 254 24.95 -20.57 -32.39
CA ASP A 254 25.77 -19.55 -31.79
C ASP A 254 24.94 -18.29 -31.60
N ALA A 255 24.59 -18.03 -30.34
CA ALA A 255 23.89 -16.84 -29.90
C ALA A 255 24.75 -16.12 -28.86
N CYS A 256 24.44 -14.85 -28.64
CA CYS A 256 24.97 -14.14 -27.49
C CYS A 256 23.81 -13.89 -26.51
N ASP A 257 23.99 -14.33 -25.27
CA ASP A 257 23.09 -14.09 -24.15
C ASP A 257 23.58 -12.90 -23.31
N PRO A 258 22.79 -11.83 -23.11
CA PRO A 258 23.24 -10.63 -22.43
C PRO A 258 23.78 -10.82 -21.01
N ALA A 259 23.41 -11.90 -20.32
CA ALA A 259 23.87 -12.16 -18.94
C ALA A 259 25.13 -13.04 -18.87
N SER A 260 25.37 -13.91 -19.86
CA SER A 260 26.42 -14.93 -19.83
C SER A 260 27.40 -14.92 -21.02
N GLY A 261 27.15 -14.08 -22.04
CA GLY A 261 27.99 -13.90 -23.21
C GLY A 261 27.70 -14.93 -24.31
N CYS A 262 28.72 -15.34 -25.05
CA CYS A 262 28.55 -16.29 -26.15
C CYS A 262 28.10 -17.67 -25.66
N LEU A 263 26.97 -18.14 -26.20
CA LEU A 263 26.41 -19.47 -25.97
C LEU A 263 26.41 -20.27 -27.27
N HIS A 264 26.98 -21.48 -27.20
CA HIS A 264 27.05 -22.45 -28.30
C HIS A 264 26.09 -23.60 -27.99
N THR A 265 24.83 -23.45 -28.38
CA THR A 265 23.78 -24.45 -28.09
C THR A 265 23.71 -25.49 -29.21
N ASN A 266 23.42 -26.77 -28.92
CA ASN A 266 23.32 -27.78 -29.97
C ASN A 266 22.14 -27.47 -30.92
N ALA A 267 22.43 -27.25 -32.21
CA ALA A 267 21.45 -27.01 -33.27
C ALA A 267 20.98 -28.30 -33.96
N CYS A 268 21.64 -29.44 -33.72
CA CYS A 268 21.21 -30.70 -34.29
C CYS A 268 19.88 -31.16 -33.69
N ASP A 269 19.05 -31.81 -34.52
CA ASP A 269 17.85 -32.52 -34.08
C ASP A 269 18.19 -33.47 -32.90
N PRO A 270 17.30 -33.68 -31.91
CA PRO A 270 17.51 -34.67 -30.85
C PRO A 270 17.85 -36.08 -31.37
N HIS A 271 17.40 -36.42 -32.57
CA HIS A 271 17.68 -37.66 -33.29
C HIS A 271 18.83 -37.53 -34.29
N ALA A 272 19.72 -36.55 -34.11
CA ALA A 272 20.96 -36.38 -34.85
C ALA A 272 22.17 -36.36 -33.92
N THR A 273 23.35 -36.54 -34.51
CA THR A 273 24.62 -36.35 -33.83
C THR A 273 25.55 -35.50 -34.70
N CYS A 274 26.29 -34.59 -34.10
CA CYS A 274 27.26 -33.78 -34.82
C CYS A 274 28.45 -34.62 -35.27
N GLN A 275 28.69 -34.70 -36.58
CA GLN A 275 29.83 -35.37 -37.18
C GLN A 275 30.60 -34.38 -38.05
N ALA A 276 31.81 -34.03 -37.61
CA ALA A 276 32.72 -33.12 -38.32
C ALA A 276 32.09 -31.74 -38.69
N GLY A 277 31.29 -31.16 -37.79
CA GLY A 277 30.64 -29.85 -38.01
C GLY A 277 29.41 -29.91 -38.92
N THR A 278 28.81 -31.09 -39.08
CA THR A 278 27.51 -31.26 -39.74
C THR A 278 26.64 -32.20 -38.91
N CYS A 279 25.38 -31.84 -38.71
CA CYS A 279 24.42 -32.73 -38.05
C CYS A 279 24.10 -33.92 -38.94
N VAL A 280 24.09 -35.13 -38.38
CA VAL A 280 23.79 -36.38 -39.11
C VAL A 280 22.74 -37.15 -38.34
N CYS A 281 21.60 -37.45 -38.97
CA CYS A 281 20.53 -38.24 -38.35
C CYS A 281 21.04 -39.60 -37.87
N LEU A 282 20.59 -40.00 -36.68
CA LEU A 282 20.85 -41.31 -36.10
C LEU A 282 20.19 -42.42 -36.94
N PRO A 283 20.70 -43.67 -36.88
CA PRO A 283 20.09 -44.80 -37.59
C PRO A 283 18.61 -44.95 -37.24
N GLY A 284 17.76 -45.05 -38.26
CA GLY A 284 16.30 -45.06 -38.12
C GLY A 284 15.63 -43.73 -38.45
N TYR A 285 16.38 -42.64 -38.58
CA TYR A 285 15.88 -41.31 -38.94
C TYR A 285 16.44 -40.85 -40.29
N SER A 286 15.73 -39.92 -40.94
CA SER A 286 16.08 -39.38 -42.26
C SER A 286 15.82 -37.87 -42.32
N GLY A 287 16.65 -37.14 -43.06
CA GLY A 287 16.57 -35.69 -43.12
C GLY A 287 17.95 -35.07 -43.34
N ASP A 288 18.10 -33.79 -42.97
CA ASP A 288 19.33 -33.01 -43.14
C ASP A 288 20.19 -32.89 -41.88
N GLY A 289 19.75 -33.49 -40.76
CA GLY A 289 20.44 -33.44 -39.46
C GLY A 289 19.95 -32.34 -38.53
N PHE A 290 19.40 -31.25 -39.07
CA PHE A 290 18.71 -30.20 -38.30
C PHE A 290 17.22 -30.51 -38.16
N THR A 291 16.68 -31.27 -39.10
CA THR A 291 15.39 -31.95 -38.99
C THR A 291 15.60 -33.42 -39.34
N CYS A 292 15.34 -34.31 -38.39
CA CYS A 292 15.43 -35.76 -38.55
C CYS A 292 14.06 -36.38 -38.31
N VAL A 293 13.37 -36.66 -39.42
CA VAL A 293 12.10 -37.39 -39.38
C VAL A 293 12.37 -38.89 -39.39
N SER A 294 11.79 -39.59 -38.42
CA SER A 294 11.59 -41.04 -38.53
C SER A 294 10.77 -41.31 -39.81
N PRO A 295 10.96 -42.44 -40.52
CA PRO A 295 10.12 -42.82 -41.65
C PRO A 295 8.68 -43.17 -41.25
N CYS A 296 8.34 -43.12 -39.95
CA CYS A 296 6.97 -42.91 -39.52
C CYS A 296 6.40 -41.64 -40.14
N GLY A 297 5.19 -41.71 -40.71
CA GLY A 297 4.44 -40.52 -41.04
C GLY A 297 4.12 -39.67 -39.80
N ASP A 298 3.35 -38.63 -40.03
CA ASP A 298 2.70 -37.75 -39.04
C ASP A 298 1.92 -38.48 -37.92
N GLY A 299 1.64 -39.77 -38.08
CA GLY A 299 0.88 -40.62 -37.16
C GLY A 299 -0.27 -41.36 -37.82
N GLU A 300 -0.51 -41.17 -39.13
CA GLU A 300 -1.46 -42.00 -39.87
C GLU A 300 -0.95 -43.44 -40.01
N CYS A 301 -1.45 -44.34 -39.14
CA CYS A 301 -1.59 -45.74 -39.52
C CYS A 301 -2.62 -45.81 -40.65
N GLY A 302 -2.36 -46.59 -41.71
CA GLY A 302 -3.20 -46.58 -42.90
C GLY A 302 -4.66 -46.93 -42.60
N ALA A 303 -5.62 -46.34 -43.31
CA ALA A 303 -7.05 -46.53 -43.03
C ALA A 303 -7.46 -48.03 -43.03
N GLY A 304 -7.67 -48.60 -41.84
CA GLY A 304 -7.97 -50.02 -41.61
C GLY A 304 -6.85 -50.82 -40.91
N GLU A 305 -5.69 -50.22 -40.64
CA GLU A 305 -4.63 -50.77 -39.81
C GLU A 305 -4.92 -50.54 -38.32
N THR A 306 -4.43 -51.44 -37.45
CA THR A 306 -4.52 -51.25 -36.00
C THR A 306 -3.22 -50.67 -35.46
N LEU A 307 -3.22 -50.12 -34.24
CA LEU A 307 -2.00 -49.61 -33.60
C LEU A 307 -0.90 -50.67 -33.42
N ALA A 308 -1.25 -51.97 -33.43
CA ALA A 308 -0.28 -53.06 -33.43
C ALA A 308 0.46 -53.24 -34.77
N SER A 309 -0.05 -52.69 -35.88
CA SER A 309 0.58 -52.72 -37.21
C SER A 309 1.30 -51.42 -37.60
N CYS A 310 1.12 -50.34 -36.84
CA CYS A 310 1.84 -49.09 -37.06
C CYS A 310 3.34 -49.26 -36.73
N PRO A 311 4.28 -48.65 -37.48
CA PRO A 311 5.72 -48.78 -37.23
C PRO A 311 6.10 -48.55 -35.76
N GLN A 312 7.08 -49.30 -35.25
CA GLN A 312 7.48 -49.24 -33.83
C GLN A 312 8.49 -48.12 -33.53
N ASP A 313 9.10 -47.52 -34.56
CA ASP A 313 10.22 -46.56 -34.44
C ASP A 313 9.76 -45.08 -34.44
N CYS A 314 8.63 -44.78 -33.78
CA CYS A 314 8.12 -43.43 -33.64
C CYS A 314 8.15 -43.02 -32.17
N ASP A 315 9.04 -42.10 -31.80
CA ASP A 315 9.12 -41.54 -30.45
C ASP A 315 7.88 -40.66 -30.13
N PHE A 316 7.00 -41.15 -29.26
CA PHE A 316 5.74 -40.50 -28.91
C PHE A 316 5.82 -39.90 -27.51
N THR A 317 5.43 -38.63 -27.35
CA THR A 317 5.42 -37.93 -26.06
C THR A 317 4.30 -38.44 -25.15
N LEU A 318 3.10 -38.70 -25.69
CA LEU A 318 1.89 -38.99 -24.92
C LEU A 318 1.05 -40.10 -25.55
N VAL A 319 0.56 -41.02 -24.72
CA VAL A 319 -0.55 -41.91 -25.08
C VAL A 319 -1.89 -41.34 -24.57
N VAL A 320 -2.87 -41.21 -25.47
CA VAL A 320 -4.25 -40.87 -25.11
C VAL A 320 -5.05 -42.15 -24.97
N VAL A 321 -5.41 -42.50 -23.75
CA VAL A 321 -6.18 -43.71 -23.44
C VAL A 321 -7.66 -43.36 -23.41
N LEU A 322 -8.43 -43.91 -24.35
CA LEU A 322 -9.86 -43.64 -24.53
C LEU A 322 -10.71 -44.72 -23.86
N GLU A 323 -11.82 -44.29 -23.23
CA GLU A 323 -12.97 -45.17 -23.00
C GLU A 323 -13.57 -45.61 -24.35
N SER A 324 -13.81 -46.91 -24.54
CA SER A 324 -14.24 -47.48 -25.83
C SER A 324 -15.56 -46.91 -26.36
N SER A 325 -16.41 -46.36 -25.50
CA SER A 325 -17.68 -45.73 -25.88
C SER A 325 -17.49 -44.39 -26.60
N LEU A 326 -16.35 -43.71 -26.38
CA LEU A 326 -16.07 -42.36 -26.84
C LEU A 326 -15.31 -42.31 -28.17
N GLU A 327 -14.58 -43.38 -28.52
CA GLU A 327 -13.68 -43.48 -29.68
C GLU A 327 -14.30 -42.91 -30.97
N SER A 328 -15.46 -43.44 -31.37
CA SER A 328 -16.17 -43.00 -32.59
C SER A 328 -16.73 -41.57 -32.51
N GLY A 329 -17.00 -41.06 -31.31
CA GLY A 329 -17.57 -39.73 -31.09
C GLY A 329 -16.52 -38.61 -31.01
N LEU A 330 -15.26 -38.96 -30.72
CA LEU A 330 -14.14 -38.02 -30.58
C LEU A 330 -13.11 -38.13 -31.71
N ALA A 331 -13.28 -39.03 -32.68
CA ALA A 331 -12.30 -39.26 -33.75
C ALA A 331 -11.83 -37.98 -34.46
N SER A 332 -12.75 -37.08 -34.83
CA SER A 332 -12.40 -35.79 -35.46
C SER A 332 -11.66 -34.83 -34.53
N GLN A 333 -11.98 -34.85 -33.24
CA GLN A 333 -11.38 -34.00 -32.21
C GLN A 333 -9.97 -34.49 -31.87
N PHE A 334 -9.78 -35.80 -31.80
CA PHE A 334 -8.48 -36.41 -31.58
C PHE A 334 -7.55 -36.17 -32.78
N GLU A 335 -8.07 -36.27 -34.01
CA GLU A 335 -7.28 -35.95 -35.22
C GLU A 335 -6.83 -34.49 -35.25
N GLN A 336 -7.71 -33.54 -34.89
CA GLN A 336 -7.33 -32.14 -34.74
C GLN A 336 -6.29 -31.95 -33.62
N TYR A 337 -6.48 -32.59 -32.46
CA TYR A 337 -5.52 -32.55 -31.36
C TYR A 337 -4.13 -33.10 -31.76
N ARG A 338 -4.08 -34.18 -32.54
CA ARG A 338 -2.84 -34.75 -33.09
C ARG A 338 -2.09 -33.73 -33.96
N GLN A 339 -2.82 -33.00 -34.81
CA GLN A 339 -2.25 -31.92 -35.64
C GLN A 339 -1.76 -30.75 -34.79
N ASP A 340 -2.56 -30.29 -33.81
CA ASP A 340 -2.21 -29.18 -32.92
C ASP A 340 -0.97 -29.47 -32.06
N VAL A 341 -0.81 -30.72 -31.59
CA VAL A 341 0.36 -31.13 -30.81
C VAL A 341 1.59 -31.37 -31.69
N SER A 342 1.41 -31.88 -32.91
CA SER A 342 2.48 -32.01 -33.91
C SER A 342 3.05 -30.66 -34.33
N ALA A 343 2.20 -29.63 -34.45
CA ALA A 343 2.64 -28.24 -34.68
C ALA A 343 3.52 -27.69 -33.55
N ALA A 344 3.39 -28.23 -32.32
CA ALA A 344 4.23 -27.93 -31.17
C ALA A 344 5.44 -28.88 -31.00
N GLY A 345 5.79 -29.63 -32.05
CA GLY A 345 6.98 -30.51 -32.07
C GLY A 345 6.85 -31.80 -31.23
N ARG A 346 5.65 -32.16 -30.78
CA ARG A 346 5.38 -33.34 -29.95
C ARG A 346 4.49 -34.33 -30.70
N ARG A 347 4.52 -35.62 -30.32
CA ARG A 347 3.70 -36.66 -30.98
C ARG A 347 2.79 -37.37 -29.98
N VAL A 348 1.57 -37.66 -30.43
CA VAL A 348 0.53 -38.34 -29.63
C VAL A 348 -0.13 -39.44 -30.45
N TYR A 349 -0.61 -40.48 -29.77
CA TYR A 349 -1.47 -41.51 -30.37
C TYR A 349 -2.60 -41.88 -29.41
N ALA A 350 -3.74 -42.31 -29.97
CA ALA A 350 -4.87 -42.79 -29.18
C ALA A 350 -4.91 -44.32 -29.14
N VAL A 351 -5.26 -44.87 -27.98
CA VAL A 351 -5.58 -46.30 -27.79
C VAL A 351 -6.86 -46.43 -26.98
N THR A 352 -7.71 -47.38 -27.34
CA THR A 352 -8.88 -47.72 -26.53
C THR A 352 -8.47 -48.70 -25.43
N PHE A 353 -8.76 -48.38 -24.17
CA PHE A 353 -8.55 -49.32 -23.07
C PHE A 353 -9.51 -50.51 -23.23
N PRO A 354 -9.05 -51.77 -23.16
CA PRO A 354 -9.90 -52.95 -23.32
C PRO A 354 -10.90 -53.20 -22.17
N GLY A 355 -10.81 -52.39 -21.10
CA GLY A 355 -11.55 -52.60 -19.86
C GLY A 355 -10.77 -53.45 -18.85
N GLY A 356 -11.15 -53.38 -17.58
CA GLY A 356 -10.47 -54.07 -16.49
C GLY A 356 -10.45 -53.23 -15.20
N THR A 357 -9.59 -53.64 -14.28
CA THR A 357 -9.32 -52.97 -13.00
C THR A 357 -8.27 -51.86 -13.14
N ALA A 358 -8.02 -51.14 -12.05
CA ALA A 358 -6.91 -50.18 -11.99
C ALA A 358 -5.53 -50.86 -12.16
N ALA A 359 -5.38 -52.11 -11.72
CA ALA A 359 -4.14 -52.88 -11.92
C ALA A 359 -3.94 -53.25 -13.40
N ASP A 360 -5.02 -53.58 -14.11
CA ASP A 360 -4.98 -53.81 -15.56
C ASP A 360 -4.62 -52.53 -16.32
N LEU A 361 -5.18 -51.37 -15.91
CA LEU A 361 -4.80 -50.07 -16.46
C LEU A 361 -3.32 -49.74 -16.21
N ARG A 362 -2.82 -49.96 -14.99
CA ARG A 362 -1.40 -49.74 -14.67
C ARG A 362 -0.47 -50.64 -15.47
N THR A 363 -0.85 -51.89 -15.69
CA THR A 363 -0.10 -52.85 -16.54
C THR A 363 -0.14 -52.42 -18.01
N PHE A 364 -1.29 -51.97 -18.49
CA PHE A 364 -1.46 -51.45 -19.85
C PHE A 364 -0.59 -50.21 -20.11
N LEU A 365 -0.55 -49.26 -19.17
CA LEU A 365 0.31 -48.07 -19.24
C LEU A 365 1.80 -48.45 -19.19
N ALA A 366 2.21 -49.35 -18.30
CA ALA A 366 3.58 -49.85 -18.24
C ALA A 366 4.02 -50.52 -19.56
N GLN A 367 3.10 -51.20 -20.25
CA GLN A 367 3.34 -51.72 -21.59
C GLN A 367 3.54 -50.58 -22.61
N GLN A 368 2.72 -49.52 -22.58
CA GLN A 368 2.90 -48.37 -23.48
C GLN A 368 4.27 -47.70 -23.28
N VAL A 369 4.70 -47.49 -22.03
CA VAL A 369 6.05 -46.96 -21.72
C VAL A 369 7.13 -47.88 -22.28
N THR A 370 7.03 -49.19 -22.05
CA THR A 370 8.05 -50.17 -22.47
C THR A 370 8.13 -50.36 -23.99
N GLU A 371 7.00 -50.30 -24.69
CA GLU A 371 6.91 -50.58 -26.13
C GLU A 371 6.99 -49.32 -27.02
N ARG A 372 6.66 -48.14 -26.49
CA ARG A 372 6.52 -46.89 -27.26
C ARG A 372 7.26 -45.68 -26.70
N GLY A 373 7.93 -45.80 -25.54
CA GLY A 373 8.76 -44.75 -24.97
C GLY A 373 8.01 -43.53 -24.40
N VAL A 374 6.68 -43.61 -24.24
CA VAL A 374 5.86 -42.46 -23.82
C VAL A 374 6.23 -41.92 -22.44
N GLU A 375 6.26 -40.59 -22.33
CA GLU A 375 6.57 -39.85 -21.09
C GLU A 375 5.35 -39.74 -20.16
N GLY A 376 4.14 -39.82 -20.73
CA GLY A 376 2.91 -39.76 -19.95
C GLY A 376 1.67 -40.31 -20.66
N ALA A 377 0.55 -40.32 -19.92
CA ALA A 377 -0.76 -40.71 -20.41
C ALA A 377 -1.84 -39.67 -20.12
N TRP A 378 -2.80 -39.57 -21.04
CA TRP A 378 -4.02 -38.80 -20.88
C TRP A 378 -5.24 -39.72 -20.94
N LEU A 379 -5.91 -39.89 -19.80
CA LEU A 379 -7.03 -40.80 -19.62
C LEU A 379 -8.35 -40.05 -19.91
N VAL A 380 -8.98 -40.35 -21.04
CA VAL A 380 -10.20 -39.66 -21.52
C VAL A 380 -11.41 -40.60 -21.42
N GLY A 381 -12.35 -40.24 -20.55
CA GLY A 381 -13.54 -41.03 -20.23
C GLY A 381 -13.45 -41.75 -18.89
N ASN A 382 -14.45 -42.59 -18.59
CA ASN A 382 -14.61 -43.25 -17.30
C ASN A 382 -13.71 -44.48 -17.15
N LEU A 383 -12.40 -44.25 -17.04
CA LEU A 383 -11.37 -45.28 -16.87
C LEU A 383 -11.14 -45.61 -15.37
N PRO A 384 -10.80 -46.86 -15.02
CA PRO A 384 -10.74 -47.31 -13.63
C PRO A 384 -9.72 -46.54 -12.79
N ALA A 385 -9.94 -46.51 -11.47
CA ALA A 385 -9.13 -45.80 -10.50
C ALA A 385 -8.69 -46.74 -9.38
N ALA A 386 -7.43 -46.64 -8.94
CA ALA A 386 -7.01 -47.27 -7.70
C ALA A 386 -7.56 -46.47 -6.53
N TRP A 387 -7.82 -47.15 -5.40
CA TRP A 387 -8.25 -46.51 -4.17
C TRP A 387 -7.17 -46.72 -3.10
N TYR A 388 -6.98 -45.68 -2.30
CA TYR A 388 -6.06 -45.69 -1.16
C TYR A 388 -6.84 -45.37 0.11
N GLU A 389 -6.37 -45.90 1.24
CA GLU A 389 -6.85 -45.48 2.54
C GLU A 389 -5.72 -45.25 3.55
N GLN A 390 -5.93 -44.25 4.40
CA GLN A 390 -4.96 -43.89 5.43
C GLN A 390 -5.64 -43.19 6.60
N THR A 391 -4.90 -43.09 7.72
CA THR A 391 -5.22 -42.10 8.76
C THR A 391 -4.40 -40.84 8.49
N ALA A 392 -5.07 -39.78 8.04
CA ALA A 392 -4.51 -38.45 7.79
C ALA A 392 -5.26 -37.42 8.62
N PHE A 393 -4.58 -36.40 9.13
CA PHE A 393 -5.17 -35.32 9.94
C PHE A 393 -6.01 -35.85 11.12
N SER A 394 -5.55 -36.93 11.76
CA SER A 394 -6.26 -37.65 12.84
C SER A 394 -7.63 -38.26 12.46
N THR A 395 -7.91 -38.40 11.16
CA THR A 395 -9.15 -38.96 10.61
C THR A 395 -8.85 -40.07 9.60
N ALA A 396 -9.75 -41.04 9.46
CA ALA A 396 -9.65 -42.06 8.41
C ALA A 396 -10.15 -41.46 7.08
N GLU A 397 -9.38 -41.61 6.00
CA GLU A 397 -9.71 -41.08 4.67
C GLU A 397 -9.58 -42.15 3.60
N GLN A 398 -10.51 -42.17 2.65
CA GLN A 398 -10.58 -43.09 1.52
C GLN A 398 -10.78 -42.30 0.23
N PHE A 399 -9.87 -42.48 -0.75
CA PHE A 399 -9.83 -41.63 -1.94
C PHE A 399 -9.30 -42.36 -3.19
N PRO A 400 -9.74 -41.94 -4.39
CA PRO A 400 -9.14 -42.40 -5.63
C PRO A 400 -7.73 -41.80 -5.78
N CYS A 401 -6.77 -42.62 -6.18
CA CYS A 401 -5.35 -42.30 -6.18
C CYS A 401 -4.72 -42.63 -7.54
N ASP A 402 -4.46 -41.61 -8.36
CA ASP A 402 -3.72 -41.76 -9.62
C ASP A 402 -2.21 -41.73 -9.44
N VAL A 403 -1.70 -41.38 -8.25
CA VAL A 403 -0.27 -41.55 -7.91
C VAL A 403 0.16 -43.02 -8.11
N TYR A 404 -0.76 -43.96 -7.90
CA TYR A 404 -0.65 -45.37 -8.28
C TYR A 404 -0.13 -45.61 -9.71
N LEU A 405 -0.45 -44.71 -10.65
CA LEU A 405 -0.12 -44.83 -12.07
C LEU A 405 1.18 -44.12 -12.49
N LEU A 406 1.78 -43.28 -11.62
CA LEU A 406 2.98 -42.48 -11.93
C LEU A 406 4.30 -43.25 -11.83
N ASP A 407 4.29 -44.38 -11.14
CA ASP A 407 5.42 -45.28 -10.97
C ASP A 407 4.92 -46.71 -11.23
N HIS A 408 5.43 -47.39 -12.24
CA HIS A 408 5.06 -48.78 -12.54
C HIS A 408 5.89 -49.81 -11.75
N THR A 409 6.93 -49.38 -11.04
CA THR A 409 7.86 -50.23 -10.27
C THR A 409 7.52 -50.27 -8.78
N ALA A 410 6.85 -49.25 -8.25
CA ALA A 410 6.40 -49.21 -6.86
C ALA A 410 5.51 -50.41 -6.50
N THR A 411 5.72 -51.00 -5.34
CA THR A 411 4.85 -52.05 -4.80
C THR A 411 3.79 -51.42 -3.91
N TRP A 412 2.53 -51.82 -4.08
CA TRP A 412 1.38 -51.35 -3.29
C TRP A 412 0.77 -52.54 -2.57
N THR A 413 0.35 -52.34 -1.32
CA THR A 413 -0.14 -53.39 -0.42
C THR A 413 -1.54 -53.04 0.06
N ASP A 414 -2.45 -53.97 -0.17
CA ASP A 414 -3.79 -54.05 0.42
C ASP A 414 -3.67 -55.12 1.51
N ALA A 415 -3.68 -54.70 2.78
CA ALA A 415 -3.30 -55.52 3.92
C ALA A 415 -4.50 -56.23 4.57
N ASP A 416 -5.70 -55.68 4.44
CA ASP A 416 -6.95 -56.27 4.95
C ASP A 416 -7.82 -56.94 3.86
N ALA A 417 -7.42 -56.80 2.58
CA ALA A 417 -8.02 -57.36 1.38
C ALA A 417 -9.40 -56.77 1.02
N ASP A 418 -9.64 -55.49 1.34
CA ASP A 418 -10.90 -54.80 1.04
C ASP A 418 -10.96 -54.16 -0.37
N GLY A 419 -9.82 -54.11 -1.08
CA GLY A 419 -9.69 -53.54 -2.42
C GLY A 419 -9.14 -52.11 -2.44
N ARG A 420 -8.72 -51.55 -1.31
CA ARG A 420 -7.92 -50.31 -1.20
C ARG A 420 -6.51 -50.64 -0.75
N PHE A 421 -5.56 -49.78 -1.09
CA PHE A 421 -4.18 -49.91 -0.62
C PHE A 421 -3.96 -49.11 0.67
N ASP A 422 -3.24 -49.69 1.64
CA ASP A 422 -2.86 -49.07 2.92
C ASP A 422 -1.40 -48.58 2.94
N ALA A 423 -0.58 -49.12 2.04
CA ALA A 423 0.85 -48.91 2.01
C ALA A 423 1.43 -49.02 0.60
N HIS A 424 2.49 -48.26 0.34
CA HIS A 424 3.33 -48.39 -0.85
C HIS A 424 4.82 -48.33 -0.49
N THR A 425 5.68 -48.80 -1.41
CA THR A 425 7.09 -48.45 -1.40
C THR A 425 7.27 -46.97 -1.78
N GLN A 426 8.47 -46.42 -1.60
CA GLN A 426 8.79 -45.08 -2.11
C GLN A 426 8.43 -44.98 -3.60
N ILE A 427 7.66 -43.96 -3.94
CA ILE A 427 7.21 -43.65 -5.30
C ILE A 427 8.23 -42.70 -5.92
N SER A 428 8.58 -42.95 -7.19
CA SER A 428 9.26 -41.96 -8.04
C SER A 428 8.43 -41.74 -9.30
N ALA A 429 8.10 -40.48 -9.60
CA ALA A 429 7.26 -40.14 -10.74
C ALA A 429 8.07 -40.26 -12.06
N THR A 430 8.20 -41.48 -12.57
CA THR A 430 8.84 -41.78 -13.85
C THR A 430 7.92 -41.58 -15.04
N PHE A 431 6.62 -41.36 -14.78
CA PHE A 431 5.56 -41.19 -15.77
C PHE A 431 4.55 -40.16 -15.25
N PHE A 432 3.95 -39.33 -16.10
CA PHE A 432 2.84 -38.45 -15.71
C PHE A 432 1.49 -38.96 -16.22
N VAL A 433 0.43 -38.77 -15.42
CA VAL A 433 -0.94 -39.18 -15.78
C VAL A 433 -1.91 -38.04 -15.50
N SER A 434 -2.76 -37.72 -16.46
CA SER A 434 -3.86 -36.76 -16.33
C SER A 434 -5.20 -37.36 -16.75
N ARG A 435 -6.30 -36.83 -16.21
CA ARG A 435 -7.67 -37.28 -16.51
C ARG A 435 -8.54 -36.21 -17.17
N LEU A 436 -9.45 -36.65 -18.04
CA LEU A 436 -10.53 -35.86 -18.60
C LEU A 436 -11.83 -36.68 -18.61
N LEU A 437 -12.83 -36.27 -17.83
CA LEU A 437 -14.12 -36.97 -17.74
C LEU A 437 -15.26 -36.00 -18.09
N GLY A 438 -16.23 -36.49 -18.85
CA GLY A 438 -17.42 -35.72 -19.23
C GLY A 438 -18.31 -36.50 -20.17
N THR A 439 -19.51 -35.97 -20.42
CA THR A 439 -20.35 -36.45 -21.54
C THR A 439 -19.66 -36.16 -22.87
N LEU A 440 -19.98 -36.92 -23.92
CA LEU A 440 -19.41 -36.73 -25.26
C LEU A 440 -19.48 -35.26 -25.74
N SER A 441 -20.60 -34.57 -25.51
CA SER A 441 -20.77 -33.16 -25.87
C SER A 441 -19.84 -32.22 -25.08
N GLN A 442 -19.60 -32.49 -23.81
CA GLN A 442 -18.67 -31.71 -22.98
C GLN A 442 -17.22 -31.93 -23.41
N LEU A 443 -16.86 -33.18 -23.74
CA LEU A 443 -15.53 -33.51 -24.26
C LEU A 443 -15.29 -32.90 -25.65
N GLN A 444 -16.28 -32.92 -26.54
CA GLN A 444 -16.20 -32.21 -27.83
C GLN A 444 -16.03 -30.69 -27.66
N GLY A 445 -16.76 -30.09 -26.70
CA GLY A 445 -16.58 -28.68 -26.33
C GLY A 445 -15.20 -28.39 -25.72
N TYR A 446 -14.66 -29.31 -24.93
CA TYR A 446 -13.31 -29.23 -24.38
C TYR A 446 -12.23 -29.21 -25.47
N PHE A 447 -12.28 -30.17 -26.41
CA PHE A 447 -11.32 -30.20 -27.53
C PHE A 447 -11.41 -28.94 -28.40
N ALA A 448 -12.60 -28.35 -28.58
CA ALA A 448 -12.75 -27.11 -29.35
C ALA A 448 -12.05 -25.90 -28.70
N LYS A 449 -12.14 -25.73 -27.37
CA LYS A 449 -11.41 -24.66 -26.67
C LYS A 449 -9.92 -24.98 -26.48
N LEU A 450 -9.55 -26.26 -26.40
CA LEU A 450 -8.15 -26.68 -26.41
C LEU A 450 -7.47 -26.34 -27.74
N HIS A 451 -8.12 -26.62 -28.87
CA HIS A 451 -7.66 -26.20 -30.21
C HIS A 451 -7.53 -24.67 -30.30
N ALA A 452 -8.52 -23.93 -29.80
CA ALA A 452 -8.46 -22.47 -29.76
C ALA A 452 -7.25 -21.96 -28.95
N TYR A 453 -6.97 -22.55 -27.79
CA TYR A 453 -5.79 -22.19 -27.00
C TYR A 453 -4.48 -22.50 -27.73
N ARG A 454 -4.36 -23.71 -28.29
CA ARG A 454 -3.15 -24.18 -29.00
C ARG A 454 -2.85 -23.40 -30.29
N THR A 455 -3.84 -22.75 -30.90
CA THR A 455 -3.69 -22.03 -32.18
C THR A 455 -3.77 -20.51 -32.06
N ALA A 456 -4.41 -19.97 -31.02
CA ALA A 456 -4.61 -18.52 -30.84
C ALA A 456 -4.10 -17.97 -29.49
N GLY A 457 -3.58 -18.82 -28.60
CA GLY A 457 -3.11 -18.42 -27.27
C GLY A 457 -4.23 -18.26 -26.25
N SER A 458 -4.03 -17.41 -25.25
CA SER A 458 -4.87 -17.36 -24.06
C SER A 458 -6.36 -17.09 -24.32
N LEU A 459 -7.22 -17.81 -23.59
CA LEU A 459 -8.69 -17.68 -23.64
C LEU A 459 -9.23 -16.56 -22.71
N VAL A 460 -8.33 -15.92 -21.96
CA VAL A 460 -8.57 -14.82 -21.02
C VAL A 460 -7.42 -13.81 -21.17
N ALA A 461 -7.53 -12.62 -20.59
CA ALA A 461 -6.36 -11.73 -20.52
C ALA A 461 -5.26 -12.36 -19.64
N PRO A 462 -4.00 -12.48 -20.11
CA PRO A 462 -2.89 -13.02 -19.32
C PRO A 462 -2.78 -12.32 -17.97
N SER A 463 -3.09 -13.06 -16.91
CA SER A 463 -3.09 -12.57 -15.54
C SER A 463 -3.26 -13.73 -14.56
N ALA A 464 -2.76 -13.56 -13.35
CA ALA A 464 -3.05 -14.45 -12.23
C ALA A 464 -4.18 -13.90 -11.34
N PHE A 465 -4.90 -14.79 -10.67
CA PHE A 465 -5.77 -14.48 -9.53
C PHE A 465 -5.45 -15.41 -8.36
N ILE A 466 -4.95 -14.82 -7.27
CA ILE A 466 -4.68 -15.50 -6.01
C ILE A 466 -5.82 -15.14 -5.05
N PHE A 467 -6.66 -16.11 -4.70
CA PHE A 467 -7.71 -15.93 -3.69
C PHE A 467 -7.41 -16.82 -2.48
N LYS A 468 -7.26 -16.21 -1.31
CA LYS A 468 -6.79 -16.89 -0.11
C LYS A 468 -7.73 -16.57 1.03
N ASP A 469 -8.65 -17.50 1.30
CA ASP A 469 -9.76 -17.31 2.24
C ASP A 469 -9.29 -16.95 3.66
N ASP A 470 -10.18 -16.40 4.49
CA ASP A 470 -9.80 -15.79 5.78
C ASP A 470 -9.08 -16.75 6.74
N ASP A 471 -9.49 -18.03 6.79
CA ASP A 471 -8.82 -19.12 7.52
C ASP A 471 -7.34 -19.34 7.11
N TRP A 472 -6.96 -18.90 5.91
CA TRP A 472 -5.60 -19.03 5.35
C TRP A 472 -4.84 -17.72 5.24
N ALA A 473 -5.52 -16.56 5.32
CA ALA A 473 -4.98 -15.22 5.03
C ALA A 473 -3.59 -14.96 5.63
N THR A 474 -3.33 -15.42 6.86
CA THR A 474 -2.06 -15.20 7.59
C THR A 474 -0.90 -16.15 7.23
N TYR A 475 -1.14 -17.21 6.45
CA TYR A 475 -0.12 -18.19 6.05
C TYR A 475 0.74 -17.67 4.90
N ILE A 476 1.94 -17.13 5.17
CA ILE A 476 2.80 -16.46 4.18
C ILE A 476 2.01 -15.36 3.41
N PRO A 477 1.70 -14.22 4.06
CA PRO A 477 0.97 -13.13 3.43
C PRO A 477 1.83 -12.41 2.39
N GLY A 478 1.21 -11.83 1.37
CA GLY A 478 1.88 -10.99 0.38
C GLY A 478 2.61 -11.76 -0.72
N TYR A 479 2.75 -13.09 -0.64
CA TYR A 479 3.55 -13.86 -1.60
C TYR A 479 2.79 -14.25 -2.89
N ASP A 480 3.49 -14.27 -4.03
CA ASP A 480 2.93 -14.51 -5.38
C ASP A 480 3.04 -15.97 -5.84
N TRP A 481 3.67 -16.83 -5.03
CA TRP A 481 3.75 -18.29 -5.27
C TRP A 481 4.45 -18.71 -6.56
N GLY A 482 5.27 -17.83 -7.15
CA GLY A 482 5.91 -18.05 -8.45
C GLY A 482 5.06 -17.69 -9.66
N LEU A 483 3.84 -17.18 -9.46
CA LEU A 483 2.99 -16.71 -10.56
C LEU A 483 3.48 -15.36 -11.13
N ASP A 484 4.42 -14.69 -10.46
CA ASP A 484 5.20 -13.54 -10.93
C ASP A 484 6.19 -13.90 -12.05
N ALA A 485 6.67 -15.14 -12.11
CA ALA A 485 7.49 -15.65 -13.22
C ALA A 485 6.66 -16.10 -14.44
N LEU A 486 5.33 -16.03 -14.34
CA LEU A 486 4.39 -16.28 -15.43
C LEU A 486 3.62 -15.02 -15.83
N TYR A 487 3.19 -14.18 -14.88
CA TYR A 487 2.29 -13.06 -15.14
C TYR A 487 2.75 -11.72 -14.56
N LEU A 488 2.74 -10.66 -15.39
CA LEU A 488 2.92 -9.27 -14.97
C LEU A 488 1.77 -8.82 -14.06
N THR A 489 0.53 -9.18 -14.45
CA THR A 489 -0.69 -8.77 -13.78
C THR A 489 -1.17 -9.87 -12.83
N ARG A 490 -1.14 -9.59 -11.52
CA ARG A 490 -1.53 -10.55 -10.48
C ARG A 490 -2.51 -9.91 -9.53
N HIS A 491 -3.74 -10.39 -9.54
CA HIS A 491 -4.79 -9.91 -8.64
C HIS A 491 -4.78 -10.79 -7.38
N LYS A 492 -4.67 -10.18 -6.21
CA LYS A 492 -4.60 -10.91 -4.93
C LYS A 492 -5.69 -10.45 -3.98
N ILE A 493 -6.39 -11.41 -3.39
CA ILE A 493 -7.35 -11.20 -2.32
C ILE A 493 -6.96 -12.12 -1.17
N GLU A 494 -6.33 -11.52 -0.15
CA GLU A 494 -5.90 -12.16 1.10
C GLU A 494 -6.20 -11.31 2.35
N ASP A 495 -6.75 -10.09 2.18
CA ASP A 495 -7.30 -9.29 3.28
C ASP A 495 -8.62 -9.93 3.74
N THR A 496 -8.73 -10.24 5.03
CA THR A 496 -9.91 -10.91 5.62
C THR A 496 -11.20 -10.08 5.51
N ALA A 497 -11.10 -8.77 5.27
CA ALA A 497 -12.25 -7.92 4.94
C ALA A 497 -12.70 -8.06 3.47
N GLN A 498 -11.86 -8.62 2.60
CA GLN A 498 -12.09 -8.76 1.16
C GLN A 498 -12.29 -10.20 0.70
N THR A 499 -11.87 -11.20 1.48
CA THR A 499 -12.13 -12.64 1.27
C THR A 499 -13.62 -12.95 1.45
N THR A 500 -14.42 -12.57 0.46
CA THR A 500 -15.87 -12.69 0.49
C THR A 500 -16.39 -13.37 -0.77
N ARG A 501 -17.52 -14.08 -0.65
CA ARG A 501 -18.19 -14.70 -1.80
C ARG A 501 -18.47 -13.69 -2.92
N ALA A 502 -18.84 -12.46 -2.56
CA ALA A 502 -19.15 -11.40 -3.52
C ALA A 502 -17.92 -11.02 -4.36
N ASN A 503 -16.76 -10.84 -3.73
CA ASN A 503 -15.54 -10.44 -4.43
C ASN A 503 -14.96 -11.58 -5.29
N TYR A 504 -15.03 -12.83 -4.80
CA TYR A 504 -14.64 -14.01 -5.59
C TYR A 504 -15.48 -14.13 -6.87
N ILE A 505 -16.81 -14.06 -6.74
CA ILE A 505 -17.73 -14.09 -7.88
C ILE A 505 -17.51 -12.91 -8.83
N ALA A 506 -17.36 -11.68 -8.32
CA ALA A 506 -17.12 -10.50 -9.14
C ALA A 506 -15.84 -10.61 -9.99
N ARG A 507 -14.78 -11.25 -9.46
CA ARG A 507 -13.55 -11.52 -10.22
C ARG A 507 -13.73 -12.65 -11.24
N MET A 508 -14.36 -13.77 -10.85
CA MET A 508 -14.49 -14.96 -11.69
C MET A 508 -15.52 -14.83 -12.82
N GLU A 509 -16.61 -14.09 -12.62
CA GLU A 509 -17.61 -13.81 -13.67
C GLU A 509 -17.26 -12.55 -14.51
N GLY A 510 -16.44 -11.66 -13.95
CA GLY A 510 -15.99 -10.41 -14.56
C GLY A 510 -14.80 -10.58 -15.51
N ASP A 511 -13.65 -10.02 -15.16
CA ASP A 511 -12.47 -10.03 -16.04
C ASP A 511 -11.82 -11.43 -16.13
N GLY A 512 -11.92 -12.25 -15.08
CA GLY A 512 -11.26 -13.56 -15.02
C GLY A 512 -9.73 -13.47 -14.96
N ALA A 513 -9.08 -14.62 -14.85
CA ALA A 513 -7.62 -14.75 -14.90
C ALA A 513 -7.24 -15.87 -15.86
N GLU A 514 -6.04 -15.86 -16.44
CA GLU A 514 -5.56 -17.07 -17.12
C GLU A 514 -5.26 -18.18 -16.11
N PHE A 515 -4.61 -17.82 -14.99
CA PHE A 515 -4.27 -18.74 -13.92
C PHE A 515 -4.95 -18.34 -12.61
N VAL A 516 -5.64 -19.27 -11.96
CA VAL A 516 -6.22 -19.10 -10.62
C VAL A 516 -5.47 -19.98 -9.63
N TYR A 517 -5.01 -19.39 -8.52
CA TYR A 517 -4.60 -20.13 -7.35
C TYR A 517 -5.55 -19.80 -6.20
N GLN A 518 -6.39 -20.77 -5.84
CA GLN A 518 -7.39 -20.60 -4.80
C GLN A 518 -7.10 -21.47 -3.59
N TRP A 519 -7.19 -20.86 -2.41
CA TRP A 519 -7.16 -21.52 -1.10
C TRP A 519 -8.52 -21.30 -0.47
N ILE A 520 -9.43 -22.26 -0.64
CA ILE A 520 -10.79 -22.17 -0.15
C ILE A 520 -11.17 -23.53 0.44
N HIS A 521 -11.90 -23.54 1.55
CA HIS A 521 -12.43 -24.82 2.05
C HIS A 521 -13.44 -25.39 1.05
N SER A 522 -13.38 -26.69 0.77
CA SER A 522 -14.32 -27.32 -0.17
C SER A 522 -14.77 -28.72 0.23
N SER A 523 -15.86 -29.13 -0.41
CA SER A 523 -16.24 -30.52 -0.68
C SER A 523 -16.16 -30.72 -2.21
N PRO A 524 -16.28 -31.95 -2.75
CA PRO A 524 -16.10 -32.18 -4.18
C PRO A 524 -16.87 -31.20 -5.08
N THR A 525 -18.10 -30.82 -4.72
CA THR A 525 -18.98 -29.98 -5.54
C THR A 525 -19.10 -28.52 -5.10
N THR A 526 -18.52 -28.11 -3.97
CA THR A 526 -18.84 -26.82 -3.32
C THR A 526 -17.64 -26.20 -2.63
N LEU A 527 -17.34 -24.95 -2.98
CA LEU A 527 -16.47 -24.04 -2.23
C LEU A 527 -17.26 -23.40 -1.07
N TYR A 528 -16.62 -23.28 0.08
CA TYR A 528 -17.10 -22.61 1.28
C TYR A 528 -16.17 -21.43 1.55
N ILE A 529 -16.63 -20.22 1.23
CA ILE A 529 -15.91 -18.97 1.51
C ILE A 529 -16.40 -18.45 2.85
N ALA A 530 -15.49 -18.29 3.82
CA ALA A 530 -15.81 -17.91 5.20
C ALA A 530 -15.86 -16.37 5.38
N GLY A 531 -15.67 -15.87 6.60
CA GLY A 531 -15.66 -14.43 6.91
C GLY A 531 -16.99 -13.66 6.79
N THR A 532 -16.85 -12.33 6.70
CA THR A 532 -17.97 -11.38 6.58
C THR A 532 -18.54 -11.40 5.16
N GLY A 533 -19.78 -11.87 5.00
CA GLY A 533 -20.34 -12.16 3.67
C GLY A 533 -20.02 -13.58 3.18
N SER A 534 -19.79 -14.48 4.13
CA SER A 534 -19.63 -15.92 3.90
C SER A 534 -20.75 -16.53 3.08
N GLY A 535 -20.42 -17.59 2.35
CA GLY A 535 -21.37 -18.34 1.55
C GLY A 535 -20.70 -19.38 0.66
N THR A 536 -21.52 -20.08 -0.12
CA THR A 536 -21.06 -21.17 -0.97
C THR A 536 -21.02 -20.80 -2.44
N VAL A 537 -20.10 -21.43 -3.16
CA VAL A 537 -20.03 -21.43 -4.62
C VAL A 537 -19.96 -22.88 -5.08
N ASN A 538 -21.07 -23.39 -5.62
CA ASN A 538 -21.16 -24.78 -6.09
C ASN A 538 -20.94 -24.92 -7.60
N THR A 539 -20.79 -26.17 -8.07
CA THR A 539 -20.52 -26.46 -9.49
C THR A 539 -21.58 -25.90 -10.45
N ASP A 540 -22.86 -25.85 -10.07
CA ASP A 540 -23.90 -25.29 -10.93
C ASP A 540 -23.87 -23.75 -11.00
N GLN A 541 -23.46 -23.08 -9.91
CA GLN A 541 -23.17 -21.63 -9.91
C GLN A 541 -21.94 -21.32 -10.78
N ILE A 542 -20.88 -22.13 -10.69
CA ILE A 542 -19.67 -22.00 -11.51
C ILE A 542 -19.99 -22.07 -13.01
N VAL A 543 -20.89 -22.98 -13.39
CA VAL A 543 -21.35 -23.11 -14.79
C VAL A 543 -22.28 -21.97 -15.19
N ALA A 544 -23.21 -21.57 -14.32
CA ALA A 544 -24.14 -20.47 -14.61
C ALA A 544 -23.45 -19.11 -14.77
N GLY A 545 -22.39 -18.86 -13.99
CA GLY A 545 -21.55 -17.66 -14.10
C GLY A 545 -20.45 -17.74 -15.18
N ASP A 546 -20.25 -18.91 -15.80
CA ASP A 546 -19.16 -19.20 -16.75
C ASP A 546 -17.79 -18.75 -16.22
N HIS A 547 -17.41 -19.26 -15.04
CA HIS A 547 -16.19 -18.86 -14.32
C HIS A 547 -14.95 -18.85 -15.24
N ARG A 548 -14.30 -17.69 -15.29
CA ARG A 548 -13.32 -17.34 -16.32
C ARG A 548 -11.89 -17.58 -15.86
N ALA A 549 -11.43 -18.82 -15.98
CA ALA A 549 -10.00 -19.09 -16.05
C ALA A 549 -9.64 -20.34 -16.86
N SER A 550 -8.39 -20.38 -17.31
CA SER A 550 -7.81 -21.46 -18.11
C SER A 550 -7.13 -22.52 -17.24
N PHE A 551 -6.34 -22.09 -16.26
CA PHE A 551 -5.55 -22.95 -15.39
C PHE A 551 -5.93 -22.73 -13.93
N TYR A 552 -6.00 -23.81 -13.16
CA TYR A 552 -6.29 -23.74 -11.73
C TYR A 552 -5.30 -24.57 -10.91
N ASN A 553 -4.73 -23.93 -9.89
CA ASN A 553 -4.15 -24.61 -8.74
C ASN A 553 -5.17 -24.55 -7.60
N LEU A 554 -5.61 -25.73 -7.15
CA LEU A 554 -6.72 -25.92 -6.22
C LEU A 554 -6.18 -26.36 -4.86
N PHE A 555 -5.98 -25.41 -3.94
CA PHE A 555 -5.81 -25.69 -2.52
C PHE A 555 -7.18 -25.86 -1.86
N ASP A 556 -7.92 -26.85 -2.37
CA ASP A 556 -9.34 -27.09 -2.10
C ASP A 556 -9.57 -28.59 -1.86
N CYS A 557 -9.98 -28.95 -0.63
CA CYS A 557 -10.20 -30.35 -0.23
C CYS A 557 -11.17 -31.12 -1.15
N SER A 558 -10.71 -32.25 -1.69
CA SER A 558 -11.45 -33.14 -2.59
C SER A 558 -11.98 -32.49 -3.89
N ALA A 559 -11.53 -31.28 -4.24
CA ALA A 559 -12.02 -30.55 -5.41
C ALA A 559 -11.74 -31.25 -6.76
N SER A 560 -10.77 -32.18 -6.80
CA SER A 560 -10.42 -32.98 -7.98
C SER A 560 -10.79 -34.47 -7.83
N ARG A 561 -11.72 -34.81 -6.92
CA ARG A 561 -12.19 -36.19 -6.69
C ARG A 561 -12.97 -36.72 -7.89
N PHE A 562 -12.23 -37.21 -8.88
CA PHE A 562 -12.69 -37.47 -10.24
C PHE A 562 -13.65 -38.65 -10.42
N THR A 563 -13.85 -39.47 -9.38
CA THR A 563 -14.86 -40.54 -9.36
C THR A 563 -16.29 -40.05 -9.10
N GLU A 564 -16.47 -38.74 -8.88
CA GLU A 564 -17.77 -38.09 -8.71
C GLU A 564 -17.80 -36.72 -9.42
N THR A 565 -18.96 -36.05 -9.39
CA THR A 565 -19.05 -34.65 -9.85
C THR A 565 -18.19 -33.79 -8.94
N ASN A 566 -17.21 -33.08 -9.52
CA ASN A 566 -16.24 -32.31 -8.76
C ASN A 566 -15.95 -30.92 -9.38
N LEU A 567 -15.35 -30.04 -8.59
CA LEU A 567 -15.02 -28.65 -8.93
C LEU A 567 -13.99 -28.57 -10.06
N GLY A 568 -12.85 -29.27 -9.95
CA GLY A 568 -11.79 -29.27 -10.95
C GLY A 568 -12.29 -29.69 -12.33
N MET A 569 -12.97 -30.85 -12.41
CA MET A 569 -13.56 -31.31 -13.67
C MET A 569 -14.69 -30.39 -14.16
N THR A 570 -15.45 -29.74 -13.25
CA THR A 570 -16.43 -28.71 -13.66
C THR A 570 -15.75 -27.51 -14.31
N TYR A 571 -14.64 -27.01 -13.76
CA TYR A 571 -13.85 -25.98 -14.41
C TYR A 571 -13.36 -26.44 -15.79
N VAL A 572 -12.74 -27.62 -15.87
CA VAL A 572 -12.16 -28.17 -17.12
C VAL A 572 -13.22 -28.42 -18.20
N VAL A 573 -14.34 -29.10 -17.96
CA VAL A 573 -15.29 -29.50 -19.04
C VAL A 573 -16.65 -28.82 -19.03
N ARG A 574 -16.99 -27.98 -18.03
CA ARG A 574 -18.31 -27.30 -17.95
C ARG A 574 -18.25 -25.77 -18.03
N THR A 575 -17.07 -25.14 -18.01
CA THR A 575 -16.89 -23.71 -18.35
C THR A 575 -16.41 -23.52 -19.79
N SER A 576 -16.53 -22.31 -20.33
CA SER A 576 -16.01 -21.98 -21.67
C SER A 576 -14.48 -21.90 -21.77
N ARG A 577 -13.77 -21.81 -20.64
CA ARG A 577 -12.33 -21.43 -20.59
C ARG A 577 -11.42 -22.44 -19.93
N GLY A 578 -11.86 -23.22 -18.95
CA GLY A 578 -10.97 -24.12 -18.21
C GLY A 578 -10.29 -25.15 -19.11
N LEU A 579 -8.97 -25.29 -18.97
CA LEU A 579 -8.13 -26.18 -19.78
C LEU A 579 -7.49 -27.26 -18.92
N ALA A 580 -6.94 -26.89 -17.76
CA ALA A 580 -6.34 -27.83 -16.82
C ALA A 580 -6.46 -27.38 -15.36
N THR A 581 -6.48 -28.36 -14.45
CA THR A 581 -6.38 -28.11 -13.00
C THR A 581 -5.36 -29.03 -12.36
N ILE A 582 -4.81 -28.62 -11.22
CA ILE A 582 -4.08 -29.47 -10.29
C ILE A 582 -4.75 -29.34 -8.91
N GLY A 583 -5.02 -30.46 -8.23
CA GLY A 583 -5.79 -30.45 -6.98
C GLY A 583 -5.95 -31.84 -6.34
N SER A 584 -6.65 -31.89 -5.21
CA SER A 584 -6.74 -33.09 -4.36
C SER A 584 -8.03 -33.92 -4.57
N THR A 585 -7.92 -35.25 -4.44
CA THR A 585 -9.04 -36.20 -4.34
C THR A 585 -9.49 -36.48 -2.89
N LYS A 586 -8.77 -35.94 -1.90
CA LYS A 586 -8.96 -36.10 -0.45
C LYS A 586 -8.82 -34.77 0.30
N THR A 587 -8.73 -34.77 1.64
CA THR A 587 -8.41 -33.55 2.40
C THR A 587 -7.01 -33.01 2.05
N GLY A 588 -6.87 -31.69 2.03
CA GLY A 588 -5.65 -31.00 1.65
C GLY A 588 -5.62 -30.58 0.18
N GLY A 589 -4.45 -30.12 -0.26
CA GLY A 589 -4.18 -29.55 -1.59
C GLY A 589 -2.71 -29.13 -1.68
N ILE A 590 -2.32 -28.45 -2.75
CA ILE A 590 -0.93 -27.99 -2.91
C ILE A 590 -0.69 -26.67 -2.18
N TYR A 591 -0.10 -26.72 -0.98
CA TYR A 591 0.37 -25.53 -0.25
C TYR A 591 1.81 -25.12 -0.64
N SER A 592 2.60 -26.03 -1.23
CA SER A 592 3.95 -25.77 -1.73
C SER A 592 4.04 -25.95 -3.26
N PRO A 593 3.51 -25.02 -4.07
CA PRO A 593 3.49 -25.12 -5.53
C PRO A 593 4.80 -24.66 -6.21
N ALA A 594 5.84 -24.33 -5.43
CA ALA A 594 7.09 -23.72 -5.87
C ALA A 594 7.66 -24.35 -7.15
N THR A 595 8.03 -25.64 -7.08
CA THR A 595 8.56 -26.39 -8.22
C THR A 595 7.58 -26.41 -9.39
N PHE A 596 6.29 -26.60 -9.13
CA PHE A 596 5.28 -26.71 -10.18
C PHE A 596 5.19 -25.43 -11.03
N HIS A 597 5.06 -24.27 -10.39
CA HIS A 597 5.03 -22.99 -11.10
C HIS A 597 6.40 -22.65 -11.73
N ALA A 598 7.53 -23.02 -11.10
CA ALA A 598 8.87 -22.84 -11.68
C ALA A 598 9.10 -23.66 -12.95
N ARG A 599 8.65 -24.91 -12.98
CA ARG A 599 8.72 -25.75 -14.18
C ARG A 599 7.83 -25.22 -15.31
N LEU A 600 6.62 -24.74 -14.98
CA LEU A 600 5.76 -24.07 -15.96
C LEU A 600 6.41 -22.79 -16.52
N ALA A 601 7.07 -21.98 -15.68
CA ALA A 601 7.82 -20.80 -16.13
C ALA A 601 9.06 -21.16 -16.97
N ALA A 602 9.72 -22.28 -16.68
CA ALA A 602 10.77 -22.84 -17.53
C ALA A 602 10.25 -23.39 -18.87
N GLY A 603 8.93 -23.54 -19.05
CA GLY A 603 8.31 -24.01 -20.28
C GLY A 603 7.99 -25.50 -20.35
N ASP A 604 8.09 -26.22 -19.23
CA ASP A 604 7.61 -27.59 -19.13
C ASP A 604 6.09 -27.66 -19.39
N THR A 605 5.63 -28.84 -19.78
CA THR A 605 4.20 -29.12 -19.89
C THR A 605 3.55 -29.24 -18.51
N TRP A 606 2.23 -29.11 -18.46
CA TRP A 606 1.43 -29.35 -17.24
C TRP A 606 1.71 -30.72 -16.59
N GLY A 607 1.89 -31.75 -17.42
CA GLY A 607 2.27 -33.10 -17.00
C GLY A 607 3.69 -33.20 -16.45
N GLU A 608 4.66 -32.62 -17.15
CA GLU A 608 6.07 -32.69 -16.74
C GLU A 608 6.37 -31.83 -15.50
N ALA A 609 5.77 -30.64 -15.42
CA ALA A 609 5.81 -29.80 -14.23
C ALA A 609 5.22 -30.53 -13.00
N PHE A 610 4.11 -31.25 -13.17
CA PHE A 610 3.52 -32.08 -12.11
C PHE A 610 4.44 -33.23 -11.71
N ARG A 611 5.02 -33.93 -12.70
CA ARG A 611 5.96 -35.05 -12.48
C ARG A 611 7.15 -34.62 -11.63
N GLN A 612 7.79 -33.51 -12.00
CA GLN A 612 8.93 -32.97 -11.26
C GLN A 612 8.55 -32.40 -9.89
N TRP A 613 7.41 -31.74 -9.75
CA TRP A 613 6.89 -31.32 -8.45
C TRP A 613 6.60 -32.52 -7.52
N TYR A 614 6.07 -33.62 -8.07
CA TYR A 614 5.82 -34.82 -7.28
C TYR A 614 7.14 -35.43 -6.79
N ASP A 615 8.16 -35.54 -7.67
CA ASP A 615 9.48 -36.04 -7.28
C ASP A 615 10.28 -35.08 -6.37
N SER A 616 10.09 -33.76 -6.46
CA SER A 616 10.75 -32.81 -5.55
C SER A 616 10.07 -32.74 -4.18
N THR A 617 8.74 -32.83 -4.15
CA THR A 617 7.92 -32.35 -3.03
C THR A 617 6.80 -33.34 -2.67
N GLY A 618 6.00 -33.78 -3.65
CA GLY A 618 4.82 -34.62 -3.40
C GLY A 618 5.14 -35.94 -2.69
N ARG A 619 6.17 -36.66 -3.15
CA ARG A 619 6.57 -38.01 -2.70
C ARG A 619 7.11 -38.12 -1.26
N TRP A 620 7.15 -37.02 -0.52
CA TRP A 620 7.75 -36.94 0.83
C TRP A 620 6.70 -36.76 1.93
N ASP A 621 5.43 -36.54 1.57
CA ASP A 621 4.36 -36.22 2.51
C ASP A 621 3.03 -36.81 1.99
N ASP A 622 2.83 -38.11 2.22
CA ASP A 622 1.64 -38.85 1.78
C ASP A 622 0.36 -38.38 2.50
N GLU A 623 0.49 -37.84 3.73
CA GLU A 623 -0.62 -37.24 4.49
C GLU A 623 -1.23 -36.08 3.71
N TRP A 624 -0.40 -35.26 3.06
CA TRP A 624 -0.84 -34.15 2.21
C TRP A 624 -1.04 -34.52 0.74
N TYR A 625 -0.10 -35.21 0.10
CA TYR A 625 0.04 -35.19 -1.36
C TYR A 625 -0.34 -36.47 -2.10
N LEU A 626 -0.58 -37.60 -1.42
CA LEU A 626 -0.89 -38.88 -2.07
C LEU A 626 -2.20 -38.88 -2.90
N GLY A 627 -3.06 -37.90 -2.70
CA GLY A 627 -4.30 -37.70 -3.47
C GLY A 627 -4.25 -36.56 -4.49
N ILE A 628 -3.07 -35.99 -4.79
CA ILE A 628 -2.96 -34.91 -5.78
C ILE A 628 -2.98 -35.49 -7.19
N VAL A 629 -3.78 -34.86 -8.06
CA VAL A 629 -3.94 -35.23 -9.47
C VAL A 629 -3.97 -33.99 -10.36
N ILE A 630 -3.59 -34.19 -11.62
CA ILE A 630 -3.82 -33.23 -12.70
C ILE A 630 -5.02 -33.67 -13.57
N LEU A 631 -5.82 -32.69 -13.99
CA LEU A 631 -6.96 -32.86 -14.88
C LEU A 631 -6.78 -31.95 -16.10
N GLY A 632 -7.29 -32.36 -17.27
CA GLY A 632 -7.09 -31.66 -18.55
C GLY A 632 -5.94 -32.23 -19.38
N ASP A 633 -5.58 -31.56 -20.47
CA ASP A 633 -4.50 -31.94 -21.39
C ASP A 633 -3.12 -31.75 -20.74
N PRO A 634 -2.37 -32.84 -20.47
CA PRO A 634 -1.08 -32.74 -19.79
C PRO A 634 0.02 -32.13 -20.67
N LEU A 635 -0.17 -31.98 -21.99
CA LEU A 635 0.82 -31.37 -22.89
C LEU A 635 0.62 -29.86 -23.08
N LEU A 636 -0.23 -29.22 -22.27
CA LEU A 636 -0.37 -27.76 -22.24
C LEU A 636 0.88 -27.11 -21.68
N THR A 637 1.34 -26.04 -22.33
CA THR A 637 2.33 -25.09 -21.83
C THR A 637 1.64 -23.74 -21.57
N ILE A 638 2.25 -22.88 -20.74
CA ILE A 638 1.71 -21.56 -20.43
C ILE A 638 2.65 -20.50 -20.99
N ASP A 639 2.17 -19.70 -21.94
CA ASP A 639 2.93 -18.60 -22.55
C ASP A 639 2.58 -17.27 -21.87
N GLY A 640 2.88 -17.19 -20.57
CA GLY A 640 2.60 -16.01 -19.74
C GLY A 640 3.50 -14.81 -20.06
N ASP A 641 3.06 -13.59 -19.76
CA ASP A 641 3.70 -12.35 -20.19
C ASP A 641 4.98 -11.96 -19.42
N THR A 642 5.37 -12.71 -18.38
CA THR A 642 6.74 -12.66 -17.79
C THR A 642 7.56 -13.93 -17.99
N ARG A 643 7.06 -14.92 -18.76
CA ARG A 643 7.74 -16.21 -18.89
C ARG A 643 9.17 -16.04 -19.43
N GLY A 644 10.13 -16.62 -18.72
CA GLY A 644 11.56 -16.52 -19.04
C GLY A 644 12.26 -15.25 -18.56
N LEU A 645 11.56 -14.28 -17.96
CA LEU A 645 12.16 -13.04 -17.43
C LEU A 645 12.65 -13.16 -15.97
N ILE A 646 12.23 -14.20 -15.24
CA ILE A 646 12.65 -14.47 -13.86
C ILE A 646 13.44 -15.78 -13.84
N ALA A 647 14.74 -15.68 -13.53
CA ALA A 647 15.66 -16.82 -13.55
C ALA A 647 15.46 -17.79 -12.37
N ASP A 648 15.01 -17.30 -11.21
CA ASP A 648 14.84 -18.09 -9.98
C ASP A 648 13.51 -17.76 -9.29
N ILE A 649 12.67 -18.78 -9.07
CA ILE A 649 11.48 -18.64 -8.20
C ILE A 649 11.87 -18.95 -6.75
N GLN A 650 12.18 -17.90 -5.98
CA GLN A 650 12.46 -18.01 -4.56
C GLN A 650 11.16 -18.00 -3.75
N VAL A 651 10.60 -19.19 -3.49
CA VAL A 651 9.47 -19.34 -2.56
C VAL A 651 9.97 -19.28 -1.11
N PRO A 652 9.41 -18.42 -0.24
CA PRO A 652 9.65 -18.48 1.19
C PRO A 652 9.18 -19.82 1.74
N GLU A 653 10.11 -20.66 2.17
CA GLU A 653 9.77 -21.88 2.88
C GLU A 653 8.99 -21.53 4.16
N PRO A 654 7.81 -22.14 4.41
CA PRO A 654 7.04 -21.88 5.61
C PRO A 654 7.86 -22.22 6.86
N THR A 655 7.66 -21.47 7.94
CA THR A 655 8.25 -21.84 9.24
C THR A 655 7.63 -23.14 9.77
N GLU A 656 8.27 -23.76 10.76
CA GLU A 656 7.71 -24.95 11.41
C GLU A 656 6.38 -24.63 12.10
N GLU A 657 6.26 -23.46 12.74
CA GLU A 657 5.00 -23.01 13.33
C GLU A 657 3.91 -22.76 12.28
N GLN A 658 4.26 -22.22 11.11
CA GLN A 658 3.33 -22.03 10.01
C GLN A 658 2.82 -23.37 9.46
N ARG A 659 3.70 -24.35 9.20
CA ARG A 659 3.30 -25.71 8.81
C ARG A 659 2.41 -26.37 9.87
N GLN A 660 2.76 -26.24 11.16
CA GLN A 660 1.97 -26.80 12.26
C GLN A 660 0.59 -26.14 12.38
N ALA A 661 0.49 -24.81 12.21
CA ALA A 661 -0.78 -24.08 12.22
C ALA A 661 -1.68 -24.47 11.03
N LEU A 662 -1.10 -24.62 9.84
CA LEU A 662 -1.80 -25.10 8.65
C LEU A 662 -2.37 -26.52 8.86
N TRP A 663 -1.54 -27.44 9.37
CA TRP A 663 -1.93 -28.81 9.70
C TRP A 663 -3.04 -28.86 10.76
N GLU A 664 -2.94 -28.07 11.82
CA GLU A 664 -3.95 -27.98 12.89
C GLU A 664 -5.28 -27.38 12.38
N SER A 665 -5.24 -26.51 11.36
CA SER A 665 -6.45 -26.05 10.68
C SER A 665 -7.11 -27.19 9.87
N MET A 666 -6.32 -27.92 9.07
CA MET A 666 -6.83 -29.09 8.33
C MET A 666 -7.39 -30.18 9.26
N ARG A 667 -6.70 -30.49 10.37
CA ARG A 667 -7.17 -31.45 11.38
C ARG A 667 -8.54 -31.09 11.95
N ARG A 668 -8.76 -29.82 12.28
CA ARG A 668 -10.06 -29.36 12.78
C ARG A 668 -11.13 -29.50 11.69
N ARG A 669 -10.83 -29.12 10.45
CA ARG A 669 -11.78 -29.23 9.35
C ARG A 669 -12.11 -30.67 8.97
N ALA A 670 -11.12 -31.57 8.95
CA ALA A 670 -11.32 -32.99 8.66
C ALA A 670 -12.25 -33.67 9.69
N ALA A 671 -12.18 -33.26 10.96
CA ALA A 671 -13.08 -33.75 12.00
C ALA A 671 -14.55 -33.29 11.82
N ASP A 672 -14.77 -32.09 11.26
CA ASP A 672 -16.11 -31.55 10.99
C ASP A 672 -16.71 -32.11 9.68
N VAL A 673 -15.87 -32.33 8.66
CA VAL A 673 -16.25 -32.93 7.39
C VAL A 673 -16.20 -34.45 7.52
N ARG A 674 -17.28 -35.05 8.05
CA ARG A 674 -17.51 -36.49 7.89
C ARG A 674 -17.67 -36.83 6.41
N LEU A 675 -16.55 -37.11 5.74
CA LEU A 675 -16.55 -37.94 4.55
C LEU A 675 -17.17 -39.27 4.98
N GLY A 676 -18.30 -39.64 4.38
CA GLY A 676 -18.91 -40.93 4.63
C GLY A 676 -17.94 -42.06 4.28
N THR A 677 -18.10 -43.21 4.93
CA THR A 677 -17.32 -44.41 4.58
C THR A 677 -17.46 -44.73 3.10
N PHE A 678 -16.46 -45.37 2.49
CA PHE A 678 -16.57 -45.86 1.11
C PHE A 678 -17.79 -46.78 0.91
N GLU A 679 -18.24 -47.50 1.96
CA GLU A 679 -19.49 -48.27 1.89
C GLU A 679 -20.74 -47.39 1.79
N GLU A 680 -20.80 -46.27 2.50
CA GLU A 680 -21.87 -45.26 2.33
C GLU A 680 -21.80 -44.61 0.94
N TYR A 681 -20.60 -44.31 0.43
CA TYR A 681 -20.39 -43.79 -0.93
C TYR A 681 -20.80 -44.80 -2.01
N ARG A 682 -20.35 -46.05 -1.90
CA ARG A 682 -20.68 -47.16 -2.82
C ARG A 682 -22.18 -47.49 -2.81
N ALA A 683 -22.82 -47.42 -1.64
CA ALA A 683 -24.26 -47.59 -1.52
C ALA A 683 -25.06 -46.41 -2.10
N ALA A 684 -24.51 -45.19 -2.06
CA ALA A 684 -25.11 -43.99 -2.65
C ALA A 684 -24.89 -43.90 -4.17
N HIS A 685 -23.79 -44.45 -4.68
CA HIS A 685 -23.34 -44.34 -6.08
C HIS A 685 -23.06 -45.70 -6.76
N PRO A 686 -24.02 -46.64 -6.80
CA PRO A 686 -23.82 -47.96 -7.39
C PRO A 686 -23.41 -47.91 -8.87
N GLU A 687 -23.70 -46.83 -9.59
CA GLU A 687 -23.32 -46.62 -10.99
C GLU A 687 -21.80 -46.73 -11.27
N PHE A 688 -20.94 -46.47 -10.28
CA PHE A 688 -19.48 -46.61 -10.41
C PHE A 688 -18.95 -47.99 -10.00
N PHE A 689 -19.81 -48.87 -9.45
CA PHE A 689 -19.40 -50.12 -8.81
C PHE A 689 -20.22 -51.36 -9.21
N ASP A 690 -21.32 -51.21 -9.98
CA ASP A 690 -22.19 -52.32 -10.34
C ASP A 690 -21.60 -53.20 -11.47
N ALA A 691 -21.66 -54.51 -11.28
CA ALA A 691 -20.88 -55.51 -11.99
C ALA A 691 -21.50 -55.92 -13.34
N LYS A 692 -21.73 -54.95 -14.22
CA LYS A 692 -22.41 -55.18 -15.52
C LYS A 692 -21.51 -55.79 -16.61
N TYR A 693 -20.25 -56.04 -16.31
CA TYR A 693 -19.32 -56.84 -17.11
C TYR A 693 -18.87 -58.05 -16.28
N PRO A 694 -19.03 -59.29 -16.77
CA PRO A 694 -18.81 -60.50 -15.98
C PRO A 694 -17.33 -60.76 -15.69
N ARG A 695 -17.10 -61.39 -14.52
CA ARG A 695 -15.80 -61.71 -13.92
C ARG A 695 -14.96 -62.70 -14.73
#